data_AF-A0A3P7DQ37-F1
#
_entry.id   AF-A0A3P7DQ37-F1
#
_cell.length_a   1.000
_cell.length_b   1.000
_cell.length_c   1.000
_cell.angle_alpha   90.00
_cell.angle_beta   90.00
_cell.angle_gamma   90.00
#
_symmetry.space_group_name_H-M   'P 1'
#
loop_
_entity.id
_entity.type
_entity.pdbx_description
1 polymer ?
#
loop_
_entity_poly.entity_id
_entity_poly.type
_entity_poly.pdbx_seq_one_letter_code
_entity_poly.pdbx_strand_id
1 'polypeptide(L)'
;MAPLNVNELGELFEEGSDHPEIVNRWYEQLSKYDVEDIEISESVKPIMKAMQWIMQYEHANAEELKELAVKEAAEMVEKQENWEEEKENMNLELNFLRERITATTNSTDLSETFRTRINSLTEENVYLKERNKERDRELAEQSDKAEKLSCRIEQLENERAKLIQQQEFLDDSVRELSRRLENKLEGSAINEAETLKLRQRSQQAALLSKQLQEVAQQNDELRAEIEQLSTALASATTFIEDTAHNYQSLYEQLLESDKIIERLTNDNELLGKKLENEKKTTGELENVDENSSQHYKELLQDKDEQIEELQLKFETLQVELQELQAQNVLESNMKGEKEMEKLRAELLDATKIARQLFGGTVTNNKVNTSIAQMQCKITALNETIDKLHTEIKQHEMENNELIRNLEMKDSENQRINAELKRLRGEIFGSAESEINRLEKQINFREQQIEKLTAKCSLLQIELSTAFDTSHYKLEDSVSATNSVEKSLVEEYGKGNDRSSSEVEKSADDSANILHKMEENDVEYKPNSESLLKTHKRLVKSGKKKKEYEGSLESLEASAMIISSLNHELMLLMQELDEKDRQLQCMEKSMQHAASSIDELKVNYFNLQKEVSVNDTTYHNKTIDELRQQMECYEIKIEEYQKLANSIHLNGNEMQEKVEEMNRQVVAERLRNLQLIRKLEIVERNRNNENVEYRKIEKNYQEQRLLHLKQLKIANYESELASIEIACLQTHLLRSVPKHDYDKLLAQYKQDKDYIVANLLEISDETKSAEIMAENVHLKEMINVLRSQNEYWQIEVEKIREQNTEMIHFLEDVESESQMKSLLVALERRFLKALSDRAQFSQNQKLTDHQFLNQQNEFARKKRSWANEKKKLIQMIRSLQSLFQIEREKEELDLQLRHAEALRKSYELLQENDYNVIKLRKSLQASHLNMLNAKKQLENAELQVYLFLPFIHSFIHSFIHSFIH
;
A
#
# COMPACT_ATOMS: atom_id res chain seq x y z
N MET A 1 -38.33 -42.95 25.03
CA MET A 1 -38.90 -42.09 23.98
C MET A 1 -40.38 -42.39 23.88
N ALA A 2 -41.25 -41.39 23.73
CA ALA A 2 -42.68 -41.64 23.59
C ALA A 2 -42.89 -42.39 22.25
N PRO A 3 -43.52 -43.57 22.24
CA PRO A 3 -43.78 -44.29 20.99
C PRO A 3 -44.62 -43.39 20.08
N LEU A 4 -44.13 -43.14 18.86
CA LEU A 4 -44.80 -42.29 17.89
C LEU A 4 -46.21 -42.86 17.64
N ASN A 5 -47.25 -42.10 17.98
CA ASN A 5 -48.62 -42.56 17.80
C ASN A 5 -49.00 -42.50 16.32
N VAL A 6 -48.70 -43.58 15.59
CA VAL A 6 -48.89 -43.68 14.13
C VAL A 6 -50.34 -43.39 13.70
N ASN A 7 -51.32 -43.55 14.60
CA ASN A 7 -52.73 -43.22 14.33
C ASN A 7 -52.99 -41.71 14.26
N GLU A 8 -52.26 -40.88 15.01
CA GLU A 8 -52.40 -39.41 14.96
C GLU A 8 -51.75 -38.81 13.71
N LEU A 9 -50.85 -39.56 13.05
CA LEU A 9 -50.21 -39.14 11.80
C LEU A 9 -51.22 -38.89 10.67
N GLY A 10 -52.44 -39.43 10.79
CA GLY A 10 -53.56 -39.15 9.90
C GLY A 10 -53.95 -37.67 9.87
N GLU A 11 -53.83 -36.96 11.00
CA GLU A 11 -54.14 -35.53 11.15
C GLU A 11 -53.30 -34.68 10.20
N LEU A 12 -52.02 -35.04 9.99
CA LEU A 12 -51.14 -34.36 9.05
C LEU A 12 -51.68 -34.38 7.61
N PHE A 13 -52.28 -35.49 7.19
CA PHE A 13 -52.80 -35.63 5.82
C PHE A 13 -54.18 -34.99 5.63
N GLU A 14 -54.98 -34.88 6.69
CA GLU A 14 -56.33 -34.29 6.62
C GLU A 14 -56.34 -32.79 6.92
N GLU A 15 -55.59 -32.31 7.90
CA GLU A 15 -55.60 -30.92 8.37
C GLU A 15 -54.30 -30.14 8.06
N GLY A 16 -53.22 -30.83 7.67
CA GLY A 16 -51.91 -30.20 7.48
C GLY A 16 -51.86 -29.18 6.33
N SER A 17 -52.76 -29.25 5.34
CA SER A 17 -52.78 -28.26 4.24
C SER A 17 -53.11 -26.85 4.71
N ASP A 18 -53.98 -26.75 5.72
CA ASP A 18 -54.55 -25.47 6.13
C ASP A 18 -53.85 -24.90 7.39
N HIS A 19 -53.12 -25.74 8.14
CA HIS A 19 -52.57 -25.39 9.45
C HIS A 19 -51.04 -25.67 9.50
N PRO A 20 -50.19 -24.67 9.18
CA PRO A 20 -48.73 -24.85 9.14
C PRO A 20 -48.12 -25.25 10.49
N GLU A 21 -48.81 -24.93 11.59
CA GLU A 21 -48.43 -25.32 12.95
C GLU A 21 -48.42 -26.84 13.15
N ILE A 22 -49.37 -27.55 12.52
CA ILE A 22 -49.47 -29.02 12.57
C ILE A 22 -48.29 -29.64 11.81
N VAL A 23 -47.94 -29.07 10.65
CA VAL A 23 -46.80 -29.52 9.84
C VAL A 23 -45.48 -29.35 10.60
N ASN A 24 -45.25 -28.18 11.20
CA ASN A 24 -44.05 -27.90 12.00
C ASN A 24 -43.93 -28.83 13.20
N ARG A 25 -45.04 -29.09 13.90
CA ARG A 25 -45.06 -30.03 15.04
C ARG A 25 -44.67 -31.45 14.60
N TRP A 26 -45.23 -31.94 13.51
CA TRP A 26 -44.89 -33.28 13.01
C TRP A 26 -43.49 -33.35 12.40
N TYR A 27 -43.00 -32.29 11.75
CA TYR A 27 -41.62 -32.18 11.30
C TYR A 27 -40.63 -32.28 12.47
N GLU A 28 -40.89 -31.57 13.56
CA GLU A 28 -40.07 -31.67 14.77
C GLU A 28 -40.13 -33.06 15.43
N GLN A 29 -41.29 -33.73 15.39
CA GLN A 29 -41.42 -35.07 15.95
C GLN A 29 -40.76 -36.15 15.09
N LEU A 30 -40.92 -36.05 13.76
CA LEU A 30 -40.34 -36.99 12.80
C LEU A 30 -38.83 -36.80 12.65
N SER A 31 -38.31 -35.56 12.75
CA SER A 31 -36.86 -35.31 12.71
C SER A 31 -36.12 -35.88 13.92
N LYS A 32 -36.81 -36.05 15.07
CA LYS A 32 -36.26 -36.67 16.28
C LYS A 32 -36.39 -38.21 16.29
N TYR A 33 -37.02 -38.80 15.27
CA TYR A 33 -37.26 -40.25 15.20
C TYR A 33 -36.16 -40.94 14.40
N ASP A 34 -35.23 -41.62 15.07
CA ASP A 34 -34.17 -42.40 14.42
C ASP A 34 -34.75 -43.68 13.81
N VAL A 35 -34.53 -43.87 12.50
CA VAL A 35 -35.07 -44.97 11.70
C VAL A 35 -34.27 -46.28 11.90
N GLU A 36 -33.18 -46.25 12.68
CA GLU A 36 -32.29 -47.40 12.87
C GLU A 36 -32.92 -48.55 13.69
N ASP A 37 -33.97 -48.27 14.45
CA ASP A 37 -34.73 -49.29 15.17
C ASP A 37 -36.05 -49.61 14.45
N ILE A 38 -36.13 -50.80 13.82
CA ILE A 38 -37.32 -51.68 13.65
C ILE A 38 -37.45 -52.26 12.23
N GLU A 39 -37.19 -53.56 12.17
CA GLU A 39 -37.54 -54.55 11.16
C GLU A 39 -38.97 -54.38 10.59
N ILE A 40 -39.09 -53.97 9.31
CA ILE A 40 -40.21 -54.23 8.36
C ILE A 40 -41.63 -54.12 8.95
N SER A 41 -41.86 -53.33 9.99
CA SER A 41 -43.18 -53.20 10.60
C SER A 41 -44.06 -52.34 9.69
N GLU A 42 -45.32 -52.73 9.51
CA GLU A 42 -46.32 -51.96 8.76
C GLU A 42 -46.47 -50.51 9.27
N SER A 43 -45.97 -50.21 10.48
CA SER A 43 -45.89 -48.87 11.07
C SER A 43 -44.92 -47.90 10.38
N VAL A 44 -43.92 -48.37 9.62
CA VAL A 44 -42.94 -47.48 8.94
C VAL A 44 -43.53 -46.84 7.67
N LYS A 45 -44.46 -47.52 6.99
CA LYS A 45 -45.10 -47.01 5.77
C LYS A 45 -45.84 -45.67 5.98
N PRO A 46 -46.67 -45.49 7.03
CA PRO A 46 -47.27 -44.20 7.35
C PRO A 46 -46.23 -43.11 7.62
N ILE A 47 -45.17 -43.43 8.37
CA ILE A 47 -44.09 -42.49 8.70
C ILE A 47 -43.38 -42.00 7.44
N MET A 48 -42.97 -42.91 6.55
CA MET A 48 -42.37 -42.54 5.26
C MET A 48 -43.33 -41.68 4.41
N LYS A 49 -44.62 -42.03 4.38
CA LYS A 49 -45.63 -41.27 3.64
C LYS A 49 -45.80 -39.85 4.22
N ALA A 50 -45.73 -39.70 5.54
CA ALA A 50 -45.79 -38.40 6.20
C ALA A 50 -44.54 -37.57 5.93
N MET A 51 -43.35 -38.16 6.02
CA MET A 51 -42.09 -37.48 5.66
C MET A 51 -42.10 -37.02 4.20
N GLN A 52 -42.57 -37.86 3.27
CA GLN A 52 -42.73 -37.46 1.86
C GLN A 52 -43.73 -36.32 1.71
N TRP A 53 -44.84 -36.34 2.43
CA TRP A 53 -45.84 -35.29 2.39
C TRP A 53 -45.30 -33.97 2.95
N ILE A 54 -44.60 -33.98 4.08
CA ILE A 54 -43.97 -32.78 4.66
C ILE A 54 -42.92 -32.22 3.70
N MET A 55 -42.10 -33.09 3.10
CA MET A 55 -41.10 -32.66 2.12
C MET A 55 -41.77 -32.02 0.89
N GLN A 56 -42.89 -32.58 0.40
CA GLN A 56 -43.66 -31.99 -0.69
C GLN A 56 -44.32 -30.67 -0.29
N TYR A 57 -44.85 -30.56 0.93
CA TYR A 57 -45.42 -29.35 1.49
C TYR A 57 -44.36 -28.23 1.61
N GLU A 58 -43.20 -28.54 2.18
CA GLU A 58 -42.07 -27.60 2.29
C GLU A 58 -41.58 -27.13 0.91
N HIS A 59 -41.45 -28.05 -0.06
CA HIS A 59 -41.10 -27.67 -1.42
C HIS A 59 -42.16 -26.78 -2.07
N ALA A 60 -43.45 -27.06 -1.88
CA ALA A 60 -44.54 -26.24 -2.39
C ALA A 60 -44.56 -24.85 -1.73
N ASN A 61 -44.42 -24.79 -0.41
CA ASN A 61 -44.37 -23.55 0.36
C ASN A 61 -43.14 -22.69 -0.02
N ALA A 62 -41.98 -23.32 -0.21
CA ALA A 62 -40.79 -22.62 -0.68
C ALA A 62 -40.96 -22.04 -2.09
N GLU A 63 -41.62 -22.77 -2.99
CA GLU A 63 -41.89 -22.26 -4.35
C GLU A 63 -42.97 -21.16 -4.34
N GLU A 64 -43.98 -21.24 -3.48
CA GLU A 64 -44.96 -20.16 -3.28
C GLU A 64 -44.32 -18.89 -2.70
N LEU A 65 -43.45 -19.02 -1.70
CA LEU A 65 -42.69 -17.90 -1.13
C LEU A 65 -41.77 -17.26 -2.18
N LYS A 66 -41.14 -18.08 -3.01
CA LYS A 66 -40.33 -17.60 -4.13
C LYS A 66 -41.19 -16.89 -5.17
N GLU A 67 -42.37 -17.41 -5.50
CA GLU A 67 -43.30 -16.76 -6.44
C GLU A 67 -43.83 -15.42 -5.88
N LEU A 68 -44.12 -15.36 -4.58
CA LEU A 68 -44.48 -14.12 -3.88
C LEU A 68 -43.34 -13.11 -3.90
N ALA A 69 -42.11 -13.52 -3.60
CA ALA A 69 -40.95 -12.65 -3.65
C ALA A 69 -40.69 -12.11 -5.08
N VAL A 70 -40.90 -12.95 -6.11
CA VAL A 70 -40.81 -12.52 -7.52
C VAL A 70 -41.92 -11.53 -7.88
N LYS A 71 -43.16 -11.75 -7.42
CA LYS A 71 -44.28 -10.81 -7.63
C LYS A 71 -44.04 -9.49 -6.91
N GLU A 72 -43.58 -9.51 -5.66
CA GLU A 72 -43.27 -8.30 -4.89
C GLU A 72 -42.11 -7.52 -5.54
N ALA A 73 -41.07 -8.22 -6.01
CA ALA A 73 -39.98 -7.60 -6.77
C ALA A 73 -40.49 -6.95 -8.07
N ALA A 74 -41.39 -7.61 -8.80
CA ALA A 74 -42.00 -7.05 -10.01
C ALA A 74 -42.86 -5.81 -9.70
N GLU A 75 -43.67 -5.86 -8.63
CA GLU A 75 -44.48 -4.72 -8.18
C GLU A 75 -43.62 -3.53 -7.75
N MET A 76 -42.48 -3.80 -7.10
CA MET A 76 -41.53 -2.76 -6.69
C MET A 76 -40.82 -2.12 -7.89
N VAL A 77 -40.50 -2.91 -8.92
CA VAL A 77 -39.95 -2.40 -10.19
C VAL A 77 -40.98 -1.53 -10.92
N GLU A 78 -42.23 -1.95 -11.01
CA GLU A 78 -43.30 -1.16 -11.65
C GLU A 78 -43.58 0.15 -10.88
N LYS A 79 -43.57 0.11 -9.55
CA LYS A 79 -43.66 1.34 -8.73
C LYS A 79 -42.48 2.27 -8.98
N GLN A 80 -41.25 1.73 -9.08
CA GLN A 80 -40.07 2.52 -9.38
C GLN A 80 -40.14 3.17 -10.76
N GLU A 81 -40.62 2.45 -11.78
CA GLU A 81 -40.81 2.97 -13.14
C GLU A 81 -41.85 4.10 -13.17
N ASN A 82 -42.99 3.93 -12.48
CA ASN A 82 -43.99 4.99 -12.32
C ASN A 82 -43.44 6.25 -11.63
N TRP A 83 -42.59 6.08 -10.61
CA TRP A 83 -41.96 7.21 -9.91
C TRP A 83 -40.95 7.92 -10.80
N GLU A 84 -40.25 7.18 -11.66
CA GLU A 84 -39.34 7.76 -12.65
C GLU A 84 -40.10 8.52 -13.74
N GLU A 85 -41.22 7.99 -14.24
CA GLU A 85 -42.11 8.70 -15.18
C GLU A 85 -42.71 9.97 -14.57
N GLU A 86 -43.22 9.92 -13.33
CA GLU A 86 -43.74 11.11 -12.63
C GLU A 86 -42.64 12.16 -12.43
N LYS A 87 -41.44 11.72 -12.03
CA LYS A 87 -40.28 12.60 -11.86
C LYS A 87 -39.92 13.26 -13.18
N GLU A 88 -39.92 12.52 -14.30
CA GLU A 88 -39.64 13.06 -15.63
C GLU A 88 -40.73 14.04 -16.09
N ASN A 89 -42.00 13.72 -15.87
CA ASN A 89 -43.14 14.60 -16.16
C ASN A 89 -43.07 15.91 -15.35
N MET A 90 -42.78 15.83 -14.05
CA MET A 90 -42.56 17.01 -13.19
C MET A 90 -41.35 17.83 -13.66
N ASN A 91 -40.31 17.18 -14.18
CA ASN A 91 -39.15 17.88 -14.72
C ASN A 91 -39.50 18.61 -16.03
N LEU A 92 -40.33 18.01 -16.88
CA LEU A 92 -40.87 18.66 -18.08
C LEU A 92 -41.75 19.86 -17.72
N GLU A 93 -42.64 19.74 -16.72
CA GLU A 93 -43.42 20.88 -16.22
C GLU A 93 -42.55 21.97 -15.63
N LEU A 94 -41.52 21.62 -14.84
CA LEU A 94 -40.56 22.59 -14.30
C LEU A 94 -39.79 23.29 -15.43
N ASN A 95 -39.40 22.57 -16.48
CA ASN A 95 -38.73 23.16 -17.64
C ASN A 95 -39.68 24.09 -18.42
N PHE A 96 -40.94 23.70 -18.60
CA PHE A 96 -41.96 24.55 -19.23
C PHE A 96 -42.24 25.82 -18.40
N LEU A 97 -42.34 25.68 -17.07
CA LEU A 97 -42.47 26.83 -16.16
C LEU A 97 -41.25 27.73 -16.19
N ARG A 98 -40.03 27.16 -16.23
CA ARG A 98 -38.79 27.92 -16.37
C ARG A 98 -38.73 28.67 -17.69
N GLU A 99 -39.10 28.06 -18.81
CA GLU A 99 -39.20 28.74 -20.11
C GLU A 99 -40.24 29.87 -20.05
N ARG A 100 -41.42 29.62 -19.47
CA ARG A 100 -42.48 30.64 -19.34
C ARG A 100 -42.05 31.83 -18.47
N ILE A 101 -41.37 31.57 -17.34
CA ILE A 101 -40.81 32.62 -16.48
C ILE A 101 -39.73 33.39 -17.23
N THR A 102 -38.81 32.71 -17.92
CA THR A 102 -37.75 33.36 -18.68
C THR A 102 -38.32 34.23 -19.80
N ALA A 103 -39.40 33.80 -20.46
CA ALA A 103 -40.12 34.58 -21.46
C ALA A 103 -40.83 35.81 -20.87
N THR A 104 -41.39 35.72 -19.66
CA THR A 104 -42.09 36.85 -19.01
C THR A 104 -41.14 37.83 -18.31
N THR A 105 -39.97 37.38 -17.85
CA THR A 105 -39.02 38.23 -17.11
C THR A 105 -38.28 39.24 -18.02
N ASN A 106 -38.43 39.14 -19.34
CA ASN A 106 -38.01 40.19 -20.28
C ASN A 106 -38.91 41.45 -20.22
N SER A 107 -39.98 41.45 -19.41
CA SER A 107 -40.76 42.66 -19.12
C SER A 107 -40.25 43.33 -17.83
N THR A 108 -39.38 44.32 -18.05
CA THR A 108 -39.00 45.49 -17.23
C THR A 108 -39.75 45.69 -15.89
N ASP A 109 -38.97 45.89 -14.80
CA ASP A 109 -39.31 46.54 -13.51
C ASP A 109 -39.60 45.76 -12.21
N LEU A 110 -39.36 44.44 -12.09
CA LEU A 110 -39.31 43.80 -10.75
C LEU A 110 -37.90 43.77 -10.12
N SER A 111 -37.61 44.85 -9.40
CA SER A 111 -36.73 45.05 -8.23
C SER A 111 -35.47 44.18 -8.05
N GLU A 112 -34.33 44.85 -7.86
CA GLU A 112 -32.98 44.33 -7.55
C GLU A 112 -32.93 43.27 -6.42
N THR A 113 -33.94 43.24 -5.53
CA THR A 113 -34.08 42.18 -4.52
C THR A 113 -34.39 40.80 -5.12
N PHE A 114 -35.15 40.74 -6.23
CA PHE A 114 -35.32 39.49 -6.98
C PHE A 114 -34.02 39.08 -7.65
N ARG A 115 -33.25 40.03 -8.17
CA ARG A 115 -31.98 39.74 -8.85
C ARG A 115 -30.94 39.19 -7.87
N THR A 116 -30.84 39.76 -6.67
CA THR A 116 -29.98 39.24 -5.60
C THR A 116 -30.47 37.88 -5.09
N ARG A 117 -31.79 37.69 -4.92
CA ARG A 117 -32.35 36.38 -4.54
C ARG A 117 -32.10 35.30 -5.60
N ILE A 118 -32.24 35.64 -6.89
CA ILE A 118 -31.91 34.77 -8.02
C ILE A 118 -30.42 34.44 -7.99
N ASN A 119 -29.55 35.42 -7.78
CA ASN A 119 -28.11 35.19 -7.71
C ASN A 119 -27.73 34.27 -6.54
N SER A 120 -28.28 34.49 -5.33
CA SER A 120 -28.08 33.57 -4.20
C SER A 120 -28.58 32.16 -4.49
N LEU A 121 -29.75 32.02 -5.12
CA LEU A 121 -30.27 30.71 -5.54
C LEU A 121 -29.41 30.07 -6.63
N THR A 122 -28.79 30.85 -7.53
CA THR A 122 -27.85 30.30 -8.52
C THR A 122 -26.55 29.83 -7.88
N GLU A 123 -26.00 30.57 -6.91
CA GLU A 123 -24.81 30.14 -6.17
C GLU A 123 -25.10 28.90 -5.32
N GLU A 124 -26.26 28.84 -4.67
CA GLU A 124 -26.73 27.66 -3.95
C GLU A 124 -26.92 26.46 -4.89
N ASN A 125 -27.50 26.66 -6.08
CA ASN A 125 -27.60 25.61 -7.10
C ASN A 125 -26.23 25.13 -7.60
N VAL A 126 -25.24 26.02 -7.75
CA VAL A 126 -23.87 25.62 -8.11
C VAL A 126 -23.26 24.80 -6.97
N TYR A 127 -23.40 25.24 -5.73
CA TYR A 127 -22.93 24.49 -4.55
C TYR A 127 -23.58 23.11 -4.43
N LEU A 128 -24.90 23.02 -4.61
CA LEU A 128 -25.64 21.76 -4.60
C LEU A 128 -25.24 20.85 -5.77
N LYS A 129 -24.96 21.41 -6.96
CA LYS A 129 -24.41 20.64 -8.09
C LYS A 129 -23.01 20.10 -7.79
N GLU A 130 -22.14 20.88 -7.19
CA GLU A 130 -20.80 20.44 -6.76
C GLU A 130 -20.93 19.31 -5.72
N ARG A 131 -21.82 19.47 -4.74
CA ARG A 131 -22.11 18.47 -3.71
C ARG A 131 -22.73 17.19 -4.27
N ASN A 132 -23.60 17.29 -5.28
CA ASN A 132 -24.13 16.15 -6.02
C ASN A 132 -23.01 15.39 -6.73
N LYS A 133 -22.15 16.08 -7.48
CA LYS A 133 -21.01 15.46 -8.17
C LYS A 133 -20.01 14.79 -7.21
N GLU A 134 -19.85 15.33 -6.00
CA GLU A 134 -19.04 14.68 -4.96
C GLU A 134 -19.71 13.41 -4.45
N ARG A 135 -21.02 13.46 -4.18
CA ARG A 135 -21.80 12.27 -3.80
C ARG A 135 -21.79 11.20 -4.88
N ASP A 136 -21.88 11.58 -6.15
CA ASP A 136 -21.83 10.62 -7.27
C ASP A 136 -20.46 9.94 -7.35
N ARG A 137 -19.37 10.66 -7.02
CA ARG A 137 -18.03 10.08 -6.88
C ARG A 137 -17.92 9.14 -5.69
N GLU A 138 -18.45 9.53 -4.53
CA GLU A 138 -18.52 8.66 -3.34
C GLU A 138 -19.34 7.38 -3.63
N LEU A 139 -20.47 7.50 -4.33
CA LEU A 139 -21.30 6.37 -4.73
C LEU A 139 -20.58 5.44 -5.72
N ALA A 140 -19.85 6.00 -6.69
CA ALA A 140 -19.03 5.21 -7.61
C ALA A 140 -17.92 4.44 -6.87
N GLU A 141 -17.21 5.07 -5.93
CA GLU A 141 -16.19 4.40 -5.12
C GLU A 141 -16.78 3.30 -4.21
N GLN A 142 -18.00 3.50 -3.69
CA GLN A 142 -18.70 2.45 -2.93
C GLN A 142 -19.17 1.32 -3.84
N SER A 143 -19.64 1.61 -5.05
CA SER A 143 -19.97 0.61 -6.07
C SER A 143 -18.75 -0.25 -6.42
N ASP A 144 -17.59 0.36 -6.67
CA ASP A 144 -16.35 -0.37 -6.96
C ASP A 144 -15.90 -1.26 -5.78
N LYS A 145 -16.12 -0.82 -4.54
CA LYS A 145 -15.85 -1.62 -3.34
C LYS A 145 -16.84 -2.79 -3.22
N ALA A 146 -18.12 -2.56 -3.48
CA ALA A 146 -19.16 -3.58 -3.47
C ALA A 146 -18.89 -4.64 -4.54
N GLU A 147 -18.47 -4.25 -5.75
CA GLU A 147 -18.14 -5.16 -6.84
C GLU A 147 -16.91 -6.02 -6.49
N LYS A 148 -15.86 -5.44 -5.91
CA LYS A 148 -14.70 -6.20 -5.40
C LYS A 148 -15.08 -7.22 -4.32
N LEU A 149 -15.98 -6.84 -3.41
CA LEU A 149 -16.50 -7.76 -2.39
C LEU A 149 -17.35 -8.86 -3.03
N SER A 150 -18.19 -8.53 -4.01
CA SER A 150 -19.00 -9.50 -4.77
C SER A 150 -18.12 -10.52 -5.50
N CYS A 151 -17.07 -10.07 -6.21
CA CYS A 151 -16.11 -10.97 -6.84
C CYS A 151 -15.37 -11.86 -5.82
N ARG A 152 -15.09 -11.35 -4.61
CA ARG A 152 -14.47 -12.16 -3.55
C ARG A 152 -15.43 -13.18 -2.97
N ILE A 153 -16.71 -12.84 -2.80
CA ILE A 153 -17.76 -13.76 -2.37
C ILE A 153 -17.92 -14.87 -3.40
N GLU A 154 -18.01 -14.55 -4.69
CA GLU A 154 -18.12 -15.55 -5.77
C GLU A 154 -16.90 -16.50 -5.83
N GLN A 155 -15.69 -15.99 -5.58
CA GLN A 155 -14.49 -16.83 -5.44
C GLN A 155 -14.58 -17.78 -4.24
N LEU A 156 -15.00 -17.27 -3.08
CA LEU A 156 -15.17 -18.06 -1.87
C LEU A 156 -16.29 -19.09 -2.00
N GLU A 157 -17.37 -18.78 -2.71
CA GLU A 157 -18.46 -19.72 -3.02
C GLU A 157 -17.98 -20.86 -3.92
N ASN A 158 -17.18 -20.54 -4.95
CA ASN A 158 -16.54 -21.54 -5.80
C ASN A 158 -15.55 -22.43 -5.03
N GLU A 159 -14.76 -21.86 -4.12
CA GLU A 159 -13.88 -22.61 -3.22
C GLU A 159 -14.68 -23.52 -2.28
N ARG A 160 -15.77 -23.00 -1.68
CA ARG A 160 -16.68 -23.77 -0.82
C ARG A 160 -17.32 -24.94 -1.58
N ALA A 161 -17.79 -24.72 -2.82
CA ALA A 161 -18.38 -25.77 -3.64
C ALA A 161 -17.38 -26.91 -3.94
N LYS A 162 -16.11 -26.57 -4.22
CA LYS A 162 -15.04 -27.57 -4.41
C LYS A 162 -14.74 -28.36 -3.15
N LEU A 163 -14.72 -27.69 -1.99
CA LEU A 163 -14.50 -28.34 -0.70
C LEU A 163 -15.65 -29.28 -0.33
N ILE A 164 -16.91 -28.89 -0.59
CA ILE A 164 -18.07 -29.77 -0.41
C ILE A 164 -17.96 -31.02 -1.29
N GLN A 165 -17.59 -30.85 -2.57
CA GLN A 165 -17.41 -31.98 -3.47
C GLN A 165 -16.29 -32.92 -3.03
N GLN A 166 -15.20 -32.38 -2.47
CA GLN A 166 -14.12 -33.16 -1.90
C GLN A 166 -14.56 -33.89 -0.61
N GLN A 167 -15.39 -33.26 0.22
CA GLN A 167 -15.95 -33.87 1.41
C GLN A 167 -16.89 -35.03 1.06
N GLU A 168 -17.79 -34.86 0.08
CA GLU A 168 -18.67 -35.94 -0.41
C GLU A 168 -17.87 -37.15 -0.90
N PHE A 169 -16.78 -36.93 -1.63
CA PHE A 169 -15.88 -38.01 -2.08
C PHE A 169 -15.22 -38.76 -0.91
N LEU A 170 -14.82 -38.03 0.13
CA LEU A 170 -14.24 -38.63 1.34
C LEU A 170 -15.30 -39.41 2.13
N ASP A 171 -16.52 -38.87 2.29
CA ASP A 171 -17.62 -39.54 2.98
C ASP A 171 -18.06 -40.82 2.25
N ASP A 172 -18.07 -40.83 0.92
CA ASP A 172 -18.33 -42.04 0.12
C ASP A 172 -17.22 -43.08 0.28
N SER A 173 -15.97 -42.62 0.35
CA SER A 173 -14.82 -43.50 0.62
C SER A 173 -14.91 -44.12 2.01
N VAL A 174 -15.29 -43.33 3.02
CA VAL A 174 -15.49 -43.81 4.41
C VAL A 174 -16.67 -44.77 4.49
N ARG A 175 -17.79 -44.51 3.80
CA ARG A 175 -18.94 -45.44 3.73
C ARG A 175 -18.58 -46.76 3.06
N GLU A 176 -17.80 -46.73 1.98
CA GLU A 176 -17.32 -47.95 1.32
C GLU A 176 -16.37 -48.75 2.22
N LEU A 177 -15.45 -48.07 2.93
CA LEU A 177 -14.59 -48.73 3.91
C LEU A 177 -15.37 -49.32 5.08
N SER A 178 -16.41 -48.63 5.56
CA SER A 178 -17.29 -49.11 6.63
C SER A 178 -18.07 -50.35 6.19
N ARG A 179 -18.64 -50.36 4.97
CA ARG A 179 -19.26 -51.57 4.38
C ARG A 179 -18.29 -52.74 4.27
N ARG A 180 -17.02 -52.49 3.93
CA ARG A 180 -15.99 -53.54 3.87
C ARG A 180 -15.61 -54.08 5.24
N LEU A 181 -15.61 -53.23 6.26
CA LEU A 181 -15.35 -53.63 7.64
C LEU A 181 -16.51 -54.45 8.21
N GLU A 182 -17.76 -54.04 7.99
CA GLU A 182 -18.95 -54.80 8.38
C GLU A 182 -18.99 -56.17 7.72
N ASN A 183 -18.76 -56.24 6.39
CA ASN A 183 -18.72 -57.51 5.67
C ASN A 183 -17.62 -58.47 6.16
N LYS A 184 -16.58 -57.97 6.84
CA LYS A 184 -15.52 -58.81 7.41
C LYS A 184 -15.79 -59.24 8.86
N LEU A 185 -16.74 -58.62 9.54
CA LEU A 185 -16.98 -58.80 10.97
C LEU A 185 -18.06 -59.85 11.31
N GLU A 186 -18.86 -60.31 10.35
CA GLU A 186 -19.90 -61.33 10.60
C GLU A 186 -19.38 -62.77 10.83
N GLY A 187 -18.06 -62.98 10.91
CA GLY A 187 -17.48 -64.31 11.08
C GLY A 187 -16.48 -64.44 12.21
N SER A 188 -16.91 -64.50 13.48
CA SER A 188 -16.30 -65.35 14.55
C SER A 188 -16.78 -64.97 15.96
N ALA A 189 -17.59 -65.85 16.56
CA ALA A 189 -18.27 -65.64 17.85
C ALA A 189 -17.44 -65.97 19.12
N ILE A 190 -16.20 -66.43 18.99
CA ILE A 190 -15.34 -66.74 20.17
C ILE A 190 -14.23 -65.69 20.35
N ASN A 191 -13.83 -65.08 19.23
CA ASN A 191 -13.15 -63.80 19.27
C ASN A 191 -14.05 -62.72 19.88
N GLU A 192 -15.37 -62.89 19.96
CA GLU A 192 -16.26 -61.91 20.56
C GLU A 192 -15.86 -61.51 21.98
N ALA A 193 -15.42 -62.39 22.89
CA ALA A 193 -15.12 -61.94 24.25
C ALA A 193 -13.85 -61.07 24.35
N GLU A 194 -12.78 -61.46 23.66
CA GLU A 194 -11.53 -60.70 23.62
C GLU A 194 -11.62 -59.50 22.68
N THR A 195 -12.28 -59.64 21.54
CA THR A 195 -12.66 -58.50 20.70
C THR A 195 -13.66 -57.61 21.41
N LEU A 196 -14.53 -58.06 22.31
CA LEU A 196 -15.41 -57.21 23.12
C LEU A 196 -14.62 -56.48 24.19
N LYS A 197 -13.61 -57.09 24.82
CA LYS A 197 -12.71 -56.39 25.75
C LYS A 197 -11.80 -55.40 25.03
N LEU A 198 -11.25 -55.78 23.88
CA LEU A 198 -10.42 -54.93 23.03
C LEU A 198 -11.27 -53.82 22.41
N ARG A 199 -12.49 -54.12 21.97
CA ARG A 199 -13.50 -53.17 21.49
C ARG A 199 -13.97 -52.30 22.64
N GLN A 200 -14.21 -52.80 23.85
CA GLN A 200 -14.49 -51.95 25.02
C GLN A 200 -13.32 -51.03 25.33
N ARG A 201 -12.07 -51.51 25.31
CA ARG A 201 -10.88 -50.66 25.53
C ARG A 201 -10.67 -49.67 24.39
N SER A 202 -10.88 -50.08 23.16
CA SER A 202 -10.82 -49.24 21.95
C SER A 202 -11.94 -48.21 21.96
N GLN A 203 -13.13 -48.58 22.40
CA GLN A 203 -14.31 -47.71 22.50
C GLN A 203 -14.15 -46.77 23.69
N GLN A 204 -13.54 -47.20 24.79
CA GLN A 204 -13.09 -46.35 25.90
C GLN A 204 -11.99 -45.38 25.45
N ALA A 205 -10.99 -45.85 24.68
CA ALA A 205 -9.92 -45.01 24.14
C ALA A 205 -10.44 -44.03 23.09
N ALA A 206 -11.40 -44.45 22.25
CA ALA A 206 -12.07 -43.59 21.29
C ALA A 206 -13.00 -42.58 21.99
N LEU A 207 -13.67 -42.96 23.08
CA LEU A 207 -14.42 -42.04 23.95
C LEU A 207 -13.49 -41.03 24.61
N LEU A 208 -12.37 -41.48 25.20
CA LEU A 208 -11.36 -40.61 25.78
C LEU A 208 -10.70 -39.70 24.75
N SER A 209 -10.43 -40.22 23.55
CA SER A 209 -9.86 -39.44 22.44
C SER A 209 -10.88 -38.42 21.92
N LYS A 210 -12.16 -38.81 21.79
CA LYS A 210 -13.25 -37.89 21.44
C LYS A 210 -13.45 -36.84 22.52
N GLN A 211 -13.40 -37.21 23.80
CA GLN A 211 -13.42 -36.27 24.93
C GLN A 211 -12.20 -35.35 24.93
N LEU A 212 -11.00 -35.85 24.62
CA LEU A 212 -9.79 -35.03 24.49
C LEU A 212 -9.86 -34.09 23.30
N GLN A 213 -10.41 -34.54 22.18
CA GLN A 213 -10.61 -33.74 20.98
C GLN A 213 -11.68 -32.68 21.20
N GLU A 214 -12.76 -33.02 21.92
CA GLU A 214 -13.80 -32.09 22.35
C GLU A 214 -13.24 -31.07 23.35
N VAL A 215 -12.39 -31.48 24.29
CA VAL A 215 -11.67 -30.57 25.20
C VAL A 215 -10.65 -29.70 24.44
N ALA A 216 -9.97 -30.23 23.43
CA ALA A 216 -9.07 -29.46 22.58
C ALA A 216 -9.83 -28.43 21.75
N GLN A 217 -10.95 -28.82 21.14
CA GLN A 217 -11.84 -27.93 20.42
C GLN A 217 -12.42 -26.85 21.34
N GLN A 218 -12.89 -27.22 22.54
CA GLN A 218 -13.34 -26.26 23.56
C GLN A 218 -12.21 -25.31 23.98
N ASN A 219 -10.97 -25.79 24.10
CA ASN A 219 -9.82 -24.93 24.39
C ASN A 219 -9.50 -23.97 23.24
N ASP A 220 -9.65 -24.42 21.99
CA ASP A 220 -9.46 -23.57 20.82
C ASP A 220 -10.60 -22.54 20.68
N GLU A 221 -11.84 -22.93 20.98
CA GLU A 221 -12.99 -22.03 21.10
C GLU A 221 -12.77 -21.01 22.23
N LEU A 222 -12.34 -21.45 23.41
CA LEU A 222 -11.97 -20.56 24.52
C LEU A 222 -10.81 -19.63 24.16
N ARG A 223 -9.82 -20.08 23.39
CA ARG A 223 -8.74 -19.21 22.90
C ARG A 223 -9.27 -18.15 21.94
N ALA A 224 -10.13 -18.54 21.01
CA ALA A 224 -10.78 -17.62 20.09
C ALA A 224 -11.67 -16.61 20.83
N GLU A 225 -12.42 -17.05 21.85
CA GLU A 225 -13.20 -16.19 22.73
C GLU A 225 -12.32 -15.24 23.55
N ILE A 226 -11.20 -15.72 24.10
CA ILE A 226 -10.23 -14.87 24.82
C ILE A 226 -9.65 -13.81 23.88
N GLU A 227 -9.36 -14.15 22.63
CA GLU A 227 -8.84 -13.20 21.64
C GLU A 227 -9.92 -12.18 21.21
N GLN A 228 -11.16 -12.62 21.03
CA GLN A 228 -12.32 -11.74 20.81
C GLN A 228 -12.57 -10.81 22.01
N LEU A 229 -12.53 -11.34 23.22
CA LEU A 229 -12.65 -10.55 24.45
C LEU A 229 -11.49 -9.56 24.60
N SER A 230 -10.27 -9.97 24.27
CA SER A 230 -9.08 -9.10 24.32
C SER A 230 -9.17 -7.97 23.30
N THR A 231 -9.64 -8.25 22.08
CA THR A 231 -9.85 -7.21 21.06
C THR A 231 -11.01 -6.29 21.41
N ALA A 232 -12.10 -6.82 21.97
CA ALA A 232 -13.20 -6.03 22.51
C ALA A 232 -12.75 -5.15 23.68
N LEU A 233 -11.91 -5.65 24.58
CA LEU A 233 -11.31 -4.88 25.69
C LEU A 233 -10.41 -3.76 25.19
N ALA A 234 -9.58 -4.03 24.17
CA ALA A 234 -8.75 -3.00 23.55
C ALA A 234 -9.62 -1.91 22.91
N SER A 235 -10.67 -2.29 22.18
CA SER A 235 -11.64 -1.35 21.59
C SER A 235 -12.38 -0.54 22.66
N ALA A 236 -12.85 -1.19 23.72
CA ALA A 236 -13.49 -0.51 24.85
C ALA A 236 -12.54 0.46 25.55
N THR A 237 -11.26 0.09 25.70
CA THR A 237 -10.24 0.97 26.28
C THR A 237 -10.01 2.21 25.42
N THR A 238 -9.88 2.04 24.09
CA THR A 238 -9.78 3.18 23.17
C THR A 238 -11.01 4.09 23.20
N PHE A 239 -12.21 3.50 23.30
CA PHE A 239 -13.46 4.27 23.44
C PHE A 239 -13.52 5.04 24.77
N ILE A 240 -13.03 4.46 25.87
CA ILE A 240 -12.92 5.14 27.17
C ILE A 240 -11.91 6.30 27.09
N GLU A 241 -10.77 6.12 26.43
CA GLU A 241 -9.78 7.18 26.24
C GLU A 241 -10.33 8.34 25.39
N ASP A 242 -11.03 8.03 24.30
CA ASP A 242 -11.66 9.02 23.43
C ASP A 242 -12.80 9.77 24.15
N THR A 243 -13.63 9.05 24.91
CA THR A 243 -14.68 9.69 25.72
C THR A 243 -14.11 10.54 26.84
N ALA A 244 -13.03 10.11 27.50
CA ALA A 244 -12.32 10.91 28.49
C ALA A 244 -11.74 12.20 27.89
N HIS A 245 -11.15 12.13 26.69
CA HIS A 245 -10.69 13.31 25.95
C HIS A 245 -11.84 14.26 25.60
N ASN A 246 -12.97 13.72 25.16
CA ASN A 246 -14.16 14.53 24.86
C ASN A 246 -14.74 15.20 26.11
N TYR A 247 -14.79 14.51 27.26
CA TYR A 247 -15.20 15.10 28.53
C TYR A 247 -14.26 16.20 28.99
N GLN A 248 -12.94 16.02 28.83
CA GLN A 248 -11.96 17.06 29.13
C GLN A 248 -12.17 18.31 28.26
N SER A 249 -12.41 18.13 26.96
CA SER A 249 -12.72 19.24 26.05
C SER A 249 -14.03 19.95 26.43
N LEU A 250 -15.06 19.20 26.80
CA LEU A 250 -16.34 19.75 27.25
C LEU A 250 -16.19 20.54 28.55
N TYR A 251 -15.36 20.05 29.48
CA TYR A 251 -15.06 20.74 30.73
C TYR A 251 -14.31 22.06 30.50
N GLU A 252 -13.37 22.09 29.56
CA GLU A 252 -12.68 23.31 29.15
C GLU A 252 -13.65 24.33 28.52
N GLN A 253 -14.61 23.87 27.70
CA GLN A 253 -15.65 24.72 27.13
C GLN A 253 -16.60 25.28 28.21
N LEU A 254 -16.95 24.47 29.21
CA LEU A 254 -17.77 24.89 30.36
C LEU A 254 -17.06 25.98 31.16
N LEU A 255 -15.77 25.79 31.47
CA LEU A 255 -14.94 26.79 32.15
C LEU A 255 -14.88 28.12 31.39
N GLU A 256 -14.82 28.07 30.06
CA GLU A 256 -14.83 29.30 29.25
C GLU A 256 -16.21 29.95 29.21
N SER A 257 -17.28 29.15 29.20
CA SER A 257 -18.66 29.64 29.30
C SER A 257 -18.91 30.34 30.65
N ASP A 258 -18.44 29.78 31.76
CA ASP A 258 -18.57 30.40 33.09
C ASP A 258 -17.89 31.77 33.17
N LYS A 259 -16.69 31.92 32.57
CA LYS A 259 -16.01 33.23 32.46
C LYS A 259 -16.79 34.25 31.62
N ILE A 260 -17.57 33.79 30.64
CA ILE A 260 -18.43 34.67 29.82
C ILE A 260 -19.65 35.09 30.65
N ILE A 261 -20.27 34.16 31.39
CA ILE A 261 -21.42 34.45 32.26
C ILE A 261 -21.03 35.43 33.37
N GLU A 262 -19.85 35.26 33.99
CA GLU A 262 -19.35 36.19 35.03
C GLU A 262 -19.20 37.61 34.49
N ARG A 263 -18.68 37.77 33.26
CA ARG A 263 -18.60 39.06 32.57
C ARG A 263 -19.98 39.68 32.32
N LEU A 264 -20.92 38.91 31.78
CA LEU A 264 -22.28 39.38 31.52
C LEU A 264 -23.03 39.75 32.81
N THR A 265 -22.79 39.03 33.90
CA THR A 265 -23.39 39.30 35.21
C THR A 265 -22.90 40.64 35.78
N ASN A 266 -21.59 40.90 35.68
CA ASN A 266 -21.01 42.19 36.07
C ASN A 266 -21.58 43.35 35.26
N ASP A 267 -21.72 43.19 33.94
CA ASP A 267 -22.32 44.20 33.07
C ASP A 267 -23.79 44.47 33.43
N ASN A 268 -24.57 43.43 33.73
CA ASN A 268 -25.98 43.54 34.13
C ASN A 268 -26.15 44.25 35.49
N GLU A 269 -25.29 44.01 36.49
CA GLU A 269 -25.32 44.78 37.75
C GLU A 269 -25.08 46.27 37.51
N LEU A 270 -24.18 46.61 36.58
CA LEU A 270 -23.82 47.98 36.23
C LEU A 270 -25.00 48.70 35.56
N LEU A 271 -25.74 48.00 34.70
CA LEU A 271 -26.99 48.49 34.10
C LEU A 271 -28.11 48.63 35.14
N GLY A 272 -28.27 47.68 36.04
CA GLY A 272 -29.25 47.72 37.12
C GLY A 272 -29.08 48.96 38.02
N LYS A 273 -27.83 49.30 38.38
CA LYS A 273 -27.50 50.51 39.14
C LYS A 273 -27.88 51.80 38.40
N LYS A 274 -27.71 51.86 37.08
CA LYS A 274 -28.13 53.02 36.26
C LYS A 274 -29.64 53.19 36.24
N LEU A 275 -30.38 52.09 36.12
CA LEU A 275 -31.85 52.11 36.00
C LEU A 275 -32.55 52.49 37.32
N GLU A 276 -31.99 52.07 38.47
CA GLU A 276 -32.43 52.52 39.80
C GLU A 276 -32.27 54.04 39.99
N ASN A 277 -31.18 54.61 39.48
CA ASN A 277 -30.95 56.05 39.56
C ASN A 277 -32.00 56.84 38.75
N GLU A 278 -32.41 56.36 37.57
CA GLU A 278 -33.48 56.98 36.77
C GLU A 278 -34.87 56.82 37.41
N LYS A 279 -35.17 55.69 38.03
CA LYS A 279 -36.44 55.50 38.75
C LYS A 279 -36.61 56.46 39.92
N LYS A 280 -35.54 56.74 40.67
CA LYS A 280 -35.58 57.75 41.73
C LYS A 280 -35.90 59.15 41.20
N THR A 281 -35.38 59.50 40.02
CA THR A 281 -35.67 60.80 39.41
C THR A 281 -37.11 60.93 38.91
N THR A 282 -37.76 59.83 38.55
CA THR A 282 -39.15 59.85 38.02
C THR A 282 -40.20 59.78 39.12
N GLY A 283 -39.92 59.13 40.26
CA GLY A 283 -40.87 59.03 41.39
C GLY A 283 -41.15 60.34 42.14
N GLU A 284 -40.29 61.35 42.03
CA GLU A 284 -40.49 62.65 42.70
C GLU A 284 -41.46 63.58 41.95
N LEU A 285 -41.88 63.23 40.73
CA LEU A 285 -42.64 64.10 39.82
C LEU A 285 -44.17 63.94 39.88
N GLU A 286 -44.73 63.01 40.66
CA GLU A 286 -46.18 62.69 40.65
C GLU A 286 -47.05 63.47 41.63
N ASN A 287 -46.54 64.48 42.36
CA ASN A 287 -47.36 65.27 43.29
C ASN A 287 -47.39 66.77 42.94
N VAL A 288 -48.62 67.30 42.86
CA VAL A 288 -49.05 68.72 42.85
C VAL A 288 -49.48 69.28 41.46
N ASP A 289 -50.73 68.95 41.13
CA ASP A 289 -51.46 69.09 39.86
C ASP A 289 -51.96 70.52 39.50
N GLU A 290 -51.82 71.54 40.35
CA GLU A 290 -52.26 72.92 39.98
C GLU A 290 -51.10 73.89 39.73
N ASN A 291 -49.91 73.64 40.30
CA ASN A 291 -48.72 74.35 39.87
C ASN A 291 -48.31 73.94 38.47
N SER A 292 -48.68 72.73 38.02
CA SER A 292 -48.32 72.19 36.71
C SER A 292 -48.68 73.12 35.56
N SER A 293 -49.85 73.77 35.54
CA SER A 293 -50.21 74.66 34.41
C SER A 293 -49.40 75.97 34.40
N GLN A 294 -49.12 76.56 35.56
CA GLN A 294 -48.27 77.75 35.65
C GLN A 294 -46.80 77.39 35.36
N HIS A 295 -46.38 76.22 35.83
CA HIS A 295 -45.06 75.68 35.59
C HIS A 295 -44.88 75.22 34.14
N TYR A 296 -45.92 74.71 33.47
CA TYR A 296 -45.89 74.45 32.03
C TYR A 296 -45.79 75.73 31.23
N LYS A 297 -46.37 76.84 31.72
CA LYS A 297 -46.26 78.15 31.08
C LYS A 297 -44.87 78.75 31.26
N GLU A 298 -44.32 78.68 32.47
CA GLU A 298 -42.94 79.05 32.76
C GLU A 298 -41.96 78.13 32.03
N LEU A 299 -42.24 76.83 31.95
CA LEU A 299 -41.46 75.86 31.21
C LEU A 299 -41.53 76.12 29.71
N LEU A 300 -42.70 76.46 29.15
CA LEU A 300 -42.82 76.86 27.76
C LEU A 300 -41.97 78.11 27.50
N GLN A 301 -42.02 79.09 28.39
CA GLN A 301 -41.22 80.30 28.27
C GLN A 301 -39.71 80.02 28.42
N ASP A 302 -39.30 79.17 29.36
CA ASP A 302 -37.92 78.70 29.54
C ASP A 302 -37.46 77.82 28.36
N LYS A 303 -38.35 77.03 27.76
CA LYS A 303 -38.05 76.25 26.56
C LYS A 303 -37.92 77.16 25.34
N ASP A 304 -38.75 78.20 25.22
CA ASP A 304 -38.63 79.20 24.17
C ASP A 304 -37.32 80.01 24.35
N GLU A 305 -36.96 80.38 25.59
CA GLU A 305 -35.67 81.01 25.92
C GLU A 305 -34.49 80.07 25.61
N GLN A 306 -34.58 78.79 25.96
CA GLN A 306 -33.57 77.78 25.62
C GLN A 306 -33.49 77.53 24.12
N ILE A 307 -34.60 77.59 23.39
CA ILE A 307 -34.62 77.46 21.94
C ILE A 307 -33.97 78.69 21.31
N GLU A 308 -34.24 79.91 21.78
CA GLU A 308 -33.53 81.11 21.34
C GLU A 308 -32.04 81.03 21.68
N GLU A 309 -31.68 80.57 22.88
CA GLU A 309 -30.29 80.40 23.30
C GLU A 309 -29.58 79.32 22.47
N LEU A 310 -30.28 78.23 22.13
CA LEU A 310 -29.77 77.17 21.25
C LEU A 310 -29.66 77.64 19.81
N GLN A 311 -30.60 78.44 19.31
CA GLN A 311 -30.52 79.06 17.99
C GLN A 311 -29.34 80.03 17.91
N LEU A 312 -29.15 80.86 18.94
CA LEU A 312 -28.00 81.76 19.05
C LEU A 312 -26.70 80.96 19.13
N LYS A 313 -26.64 79.89 19.94
CA LYS A 313 -25.50 78.97 20.01
C LYS A 313 -25.26 78.26 18.68
N PHE A 314 -26.31 77.88 17.95
CA PHE A 314 -26.19 77.24 16.64
C PHE A 314 -25.64 78.22 15.60
N GLU A 315 -26.10 79.48 15.59
CA GLU A 315 -25.53 80.53 14.76
C GLU A 315 -24.08 80.82 15.15
N THR A 316 -23.77 80.87 16.45
CA THR A 316 -22.40 81.08 16.94
C THR A 316 -21.48 79.93 16.53
N LEU A 317 -21.92 78.68 16.71
CA LEU A 317 -21.20 77.48 16.29
C LEU A 317 -21.10 77.39 14.77
N GLN A 318 -22.08 77.89 14.01
CA GLN A 318 -22.03 77.92 12.57
C GLN A 318 -21.01 78.96 12.07
N VAL A 319 -20.92 80.12 12.72
CA VAL A 319 -19.86 81.10 12.50
C VAL A 319 -18.50 80.53 12.89
N GLU A 320 -18.38 79.88 14.04
CA GLU A 320 -17.14 79.25 14.50
C GLU A 320 -16.73 78.08 13.59
N LEU A 321 -17.67 77.30 13.06
CA LEU A 321 -17.40 76.28 12.05
C LEU A 321 -16.97 76.90 10.73
N GLN A 322 -17.55 78.02 10.29
CA GLN A 322 -17.11 78.73 9.11
C GLN A 322 -15.71 79.36 9.31
N GLU A 323 -15.42 79.89 10.49
CA GLU A 323 -14.09 80.38 10.86
C GLU A 323 -13.08 79.23 10.93
N LEU A 324 -13.41 78.10 11.55
CA LEU A 324 -12.56 76.90 11.58
C LEU A 324 -12.39 76.29 10.19
N GLN A 325 -13.40 76.32 9.33
CA GLN A 325 -13.28 75.92 7.93
C GLN A 325 -12.39 76.89 7.17
N ALA A 326 -12.54 78.21 7.37
CA ALA A 326 -11.67 79.21 6.76
C ALA A 326 -10.22 79.09 7.29
N GLN A 327 -10.04 78.84 8.59
CA GLN A 327 -8.77 78.59 9.25
C GLN A 327 -8.15 77.28 8.76
N ASN A 328 -8.95 76.22 8.56
CA ASN A 328 -8.49 74.95 8.02
C ASN A 328 -8.15 75.11 6.53
N VAL A 329 -8.93 75.82 5.74
CA VAL A 329 -8.57 76.13 4.34
C VAL A 329 -7.33 77.00 4.28
N LEU A 330 -7.16 77.97 5.19
CA LEU A 330 -5.94 78.78 5.29
C LEU A 330 -4.75 77.97 5.80
N GLU A 331 -4.93 77.07 6.78
CA GLU A 331 -3.87 76.19 7.26
C GLU A 331 -3.53 75.09 6.28
N SER A 332 -4.51 74.51 5.58
CA SER A 332 -4.31 73.50 4.55
C SER A 332 -3.70 74.15 3.32
N ASN A 333 -4.09 75.37 2.98
CA ASN A 333 -3.41 76.16 1.94
C ASN A 333 -2.02 76.54 2.42
N MET A 334 -1.79 77.01 3.65
CA MET A 334 -0.45 77.38 4.14
C MET A 334 0.45 76.16 4.35
N LYS A 335 -0.08 75.02 4.80
CA LYS A 335 0.62 73.74 4.88
C LYS A 335 0.87 73.22 3.48
N GLY A 336 -0.12 73.24 2.61
CA GLY A 336 -0.01 72.88 1.20
C GLY A 336 0.93 73.80 0.43
N GLU A 337 1.04 75.08 0.78
CA GLU A 337 1.95 76.06 0.18
C GLU A 337 3.35 75.89 0.76
N LYS A 338 3.50 75.63 2.08
CA LYS A 338 4.79 75.26 2.67
C LYS A 338 5.27 73.89 2.21
N GLU A 339 4.37 72.94 1.99
CA GLU A 339 4.67 71.63 1.43
C GLU A 339 4.91 71.72 -0.07
N MET A 340 4.19 72.57 -0.82
CA MET A 340 4.51 72.87 -2.21
C MET A 340 5.81 73.65 -2.32
N GLU A 341 6.14 74.52 -1.37
CA GLU A 341 7.41 75.25 -1.34
C GLU A 341 8.54 74.31 -0.93
N LYS A 342 8.32 73.40 0.02
CA LYS A 342 9.24 72.29 0.34
C LYS A 342 9.38 71.34 -0.84
N LEU A 343 8.30 70.94 -1.49
CA LEU A 343 8.30 70.07 -2.67
C LEU A 343 8.90 70.80 -3.87
N ARG A 344 8.75 72.12 -4.01
CA ARG A 344 9.44 72.93 -5.04
C ARG A 344 10.91 73.04 -4.71
N ALA A 345 11.28 73.22 -3.45
CA ALA A 345 12.67 73.25 -2.99
C ALA A 345 13.32 71.87 -3.15
N GLU A 346 12.63 70.80 -2.75
CA GLU A 346 13.03 69.40 -2.90
C GLU A 346 12.99 68.96 -4.35
N LEU A 347 12.06 69.43 -5.18
CA LEU A 347 12.09 69.21 -6.63
C LEU A 347 13.21 70.01 -7.26
N LEU A 348 13.50 71.23 -6.83
CA LEU A 348 14.65 71.99 -7.30
C LEU A 348 15.94 71.30 -6.89
N ASP A 349 16.05 70.79 -5.66
CA ASP A 349 17.20 70.03 -5.18
C ASP A 349 17.30 68.66 -5.83
N ALA A 350 16.20 67.92 -5.99
CA ALA A 350 16.15 66.65 -6.71
C ALA A 350 16.42 66.86 -8.20
N THR A 351 15.98 67.96 -8.81
CA THR A 351 16.29 68.33 -10.20
C THR A 351 17.73 68.83 -10.31
N LYS A 352 18.31 69.42 -9.27
CA LYS A 352 19.73 69.80 -9.20
C LYS A 352 20.61 68.57 -9.03
N ILE A 353 20.20 67.62 -8.18
CA ILE A 353 20.81 66.31 -8.00
C ILE A 353 20.65 65.48 -9.27
N ALA A 354 19.49 65.48 -9.92
CA ALA A 354 19.25 64.80 -11.19
C ALA A 354 20.02 65.46 -12.34
N ARG A 355 20.13 66.80 -12.40
CA ARG A 355 21.05 67.47 -13.32
C ARG A 355 22.51 67.12 -13.03
N GLN A 356 22.89 66.95 -11.77
CA GLN A 356 24.23 66.48 -11.40
C GLN A 356 24.43 64.98 -11.71
N LEU A 357 23.37 64.17 -11.68
CA LEU A 357 23.38 62.72 -11.92
C LEU A 357 23.15 62.33 -13.40
N PHE A 358 22.60 63.19 -14.25
CA PHE A 358 22.28 62.84 -15.65
C PHE A 358 22.61 63.96 -16.64
N GLY A 359 22.98 65.16 -16.17
CA GLY A 359 23.46 66.24 -17.02
C GLY A 359 24.89 65.99 -17.48
N GLY A 360 25.05 65.34 -18.62
CA GLY A 360 26.32 65.26 -19.34
C GLY A 360 26.84 66.67 -19.64
N THR A 361 28.12 66.92 -19.35
CA THR A 361 28.88 68.15 -19.63
C THR A 361 28.47 69.41 -18.86
N VAL A 362 28.87 69.51 -17.59
CA VAL A 362 29.23 70.82 -17.00
C VAL A 362 30.64 70.75 -16.41
N THR A 363 31.53 71.46 -17.09
CA THR A 363 32.97 71.61 -16.96
C THR A 363 33.39 72.44 -15.75
N ASN A 364 33.15 71.99 -14.51
CA ASN A 364 33.70 72.67 -13.33
C ASN A 364 34.23 71.72 -12.24
N ASN A 365 35.53 71.39 -12.39
CA ASN A 365 36.61 71.18 -11.42
C ASN A 365 36.33 71.22 -9.89
N LYS A 366 35.35 70.48 -9.36
CA LYS A 366 35.40 70.02 -7.97
C LYS A 366 34.65 68.69 -7.82
N VAL A 367 35.46 67.65 -7.69
CA VAL A 367 35.14 66.24 -7.54
C VAL A 367 34.12 66.01 -6.41
N ASN A 368 32.85 65.80 -6.74
CA ASN A 368 31.89 65.19 -5.81
C ASN A 368 31.89 63.67 -6.05
N THR A 369 32.91 63.01 -5.51
CA THR A 369 33.18 61.56 -5.62
C THR A 369 31.96 60.69 -5.27
N SER A 370 31.07 61.19 -4.40
CA SER A 370 29.84 60.50 -4.00
C SER A 370 28.80 60.36 -5.11
N ILE A 371 28.66 61.35 -6.00
CA ILE A 371 27.67 61.34 -7.10
C ILE A 371 28.12 60.35 -8.17
N ALA A 372 29.41 60.41 -8.53
CA ALA A 372 30.04 59.45 -9.42
C ALA A 372 29.95 58.01 -8.85
N GLN A 373 30.16 57.82 -7.54
CA GLN A 373 30.02 56.49 -6.92
C GLN A 373 28.60 55.92 -6.98
N MET A 374 27.57 56.75 -6.79
CA MET A 374 26.18 56.28 -6.91
C MET A 374 25.79 55.99 -8.35
N GLN A 375 26.20 56.83 -9.32
CA GLN A 375 26.03 56.53 -10.74
C GLN A 375 26.72 55.21 -11.09
N CYS A 376 27.98 55.02 -10.67
CA CYS A 376 28.72 53.78 -10.88
C CYS A 376 28.04 52.58 -10.21
N LYS A 377 27.42 52.74 -9.03
CA LYS A 377 26.66 51.66 -8.38
C LYS A 377 25.38 51.32 -9.11
N ILE A 378 24.64 52.32 -9.61
CA ILE A 378 23.41 52.09 -10.38
C ILE A 378 23.75 51.44 -11.72
N THR A 379 24.78 51.91 -12.42
CA THR A 379 25.25 51.25 -13.65
C THR A 379 25.77 49.85 -13.38
N ALA A 380 26.52 49.63 -12.29
CA ALA A 380 26.97 48.29 -11.91
C ALA A 380 25.80 47.36 -11.58
N LEU A 381 24.78 47.82 -10.86
CA LEU A 381 23.57 47.04 -10.57
C LEU A 381 22.81 46.72 -11.86
N ASN A 382 22.62 47.70 -12.75
CA ASN A 382 21.99 47.45 -14.05
C ASN A 382 22.80 46.48 -14.90
N GLU A 383 24.13 46.59 -14.92
CA GLU A 383 25.01 45.62 -15.58
C GLU A 383 24.91 44.22 -14.95
N THR A 384 24.76 44.10 -13.62
CA THR A 384 24.51 42.79 -12.99
C THR A 384 23.13 42.23 -13.33
N ILE A 385 22.12 43.08 -13.40
CA ILE A 385 20.75 42.68 -13.79
C ILE A 385 20.75 42.24 -15.24
N ASP A 386 21.42 42.96 -16.15
CA ASP A 386 21.53 42.59 -17.55
C ASP A 386 22.32 41.28 -17.73
N LYS A 387 23.42 41.10 -16.97
CA LYS A 387 24.17 39.82 -16.92
C LYS A 387 23.29 38.66 -16.46
N LEU A 388 22.56 38.83 -15.35
CA LEU A 388 21.65 37.80 -14.84
C LEU A 388 20.53 37.49 -15.85
N HIS A 389 19.96 38.49 -16.53
CA HIS A 389 18.98 38.24 -17.59
C HIS A 389 19.59 37.48 -18.77
N THR A 390 20.84 37.77 -19.17
CA THR A 390 21.53 37.01 -20.21
C THR A 390 21.86 35.58 -19.77
N GLU A 391 22.26 35.36 -18.50
CA GLU A 391 22.50 34.03 -17.93
C GLU A 391 21.22 33.21 -17.84
N ILE A 392 20.10 33.80 -17.40
CA ILE A 392 18.78 33.15 -17.39
C ILE A 392 18.40 32.72 -18.81
N LYS A 393 18.55 33.61 -19.79
CA LYS A 393 18.23 33.32 -21.18
C LYS A 393 19.14 32.23 -21.78
N GLN A 394 20.41 32.21 -21.39
CA GLN A 394 21.37 31.17 -21.77
C GLN A 394 20.99 29.81 -21.16
N HIS A 395 20.66 29.77 -19.87
CA HIS A 395 20.19 28.53 -19.21
C HIS A 395 18.86 28.03 -19.78
N GLU A 396 17.94 28.92 -20.17
CA GLU A 396 16.72 28.53 -20.89
C GLU A 396 17.04 27.90 -22.25
N MET A 397 18.04 28.43 -22.98
CA MET A 397 18.48 27.83 -24.25
C MET A 397 19.12 26.46 -24.04
N GLU A 398 20.02 26.32 -23.07
CA GLU A 398 20.68 25.06 -22.70
C GLU A 398 19.66 23.99 -22.27
N ASN A 399 18.66 24.38 -21.46
CA ASN A 399 17.62 23.46 -21.01
C ASN A 399 16.74 22.98 -22.18
N ASN A 400 16.37 23.87 -23.10
CA ASN A 400 15.64 23.49 -24.31
C ASN A 400 16.44 22.55 -25.23
N GLU A 401 17.77 22.72 -25.29
CA GLU A 401 18.66 21.83 -26.05
C GLU A 401 18.81 20.46 -25.38
N LEU A 402 18.90 20.41 -24.05
CA LEU A 402 18.89 19.17 -23.27
C LEU A 402 17.57 18.39 -23.45
N ILE A 403 16.42 19.07 -23.45
CA ILE A 403 15.12 18.45 -23.70
C ILE A 403 15.08 17.80 -25.08
N ARG A 404 15.50 18.51 -26.14
CA ARG A 404 15.58 17.93 -27.50
C ARG A 404 16.53 16.74 -27.57
N ASN A 405 17.66 16.79 -26.88
CA ASN A 405 18.60 15.66 -26.83
C ASN A 405 18.02 14.45 -26.09
N LEU A 406 17.24 14.65 -25.02
CA LEU A 406 16.53 13.56 -24.35
C LEU A 406 15.48 12.93 -25.27
N GLU A 407 14.68 13.74 -25.98
CA GLU A 407 13.70 13.25 -26.95
C GLU A 407 14.35 12.45 -28.10
N MET A 408 15.51 12.89 -28.60
CA MET A 408 16.28 12.14 -29.59
C MET A 408 16.82 10.82 -29.02
N LYS A 409 17.32 10.82 -27.78
CA LYS A 409 17.79 9.58 -27.14
C LYS A 409 16.66 8.60 -26.84
N ASP A 410 15.47 9.07 -26.47
CA ASP A 410 14.32 8.21 -26.23
C ASP A 410 13.82 7.55 -27.51
N SER A 411 13.75 8.32 -28.62
CA SER A 411 13.41 7.77 -29.93
C SER A 411 14.47 6.78 -30.44
N GLU A 412 15.75 7.03 -30.20
CA GLU A 412 16.82 6.07 -30.49
C GLU A 412 16.75 4.81 -29.60
N ASN A 413 16.48 4.95 -28.31
CA ASN A 413 16.28 3.82 -27.39
C ASN A 413 15.09 2.95 -27.81
N GLN A 414 14.00 3.56 -28.27
CA GLN A 414 12.86 2.83 -28.82
C GLN A 414 13.26 2.04 -30.08
N ARG A 415 14.04 2.65 -30.98
CA ARG A 415 14.58 1.98 -32.17
C ARG A 415 15.50 0.80 -31.82
N ILE A 416 16.45 1.02 -30.90
CA ILE A 416 17.37 -0.03 -30.43
C ILE A 416 16.60 -1.16 -29.74
N ASN A 417 15.61 -0.86 -28.90
CA ASN A 417 14.78 -1.90 -28.27
C ASN A 417 13.96 -2.70 -29.30
N ALA A 418 13.45 -2.06 -30.34
CA ALA A 418 12.77 -2.75 -31.44
C ALA A 418 13.74 -3.66 -32.21
N GLU A 419 14.96 -3.19 -32.49
CA GLU A 419 16.02 -4.00 -33.10
C GLU A 419 16.47 -5.16 -32.21
N LEU A 420 16.64 -4.94 -30.90
CA LEU A 420 16.97 -6.00 -29.95
C LEU A 420 15.86 -7.05 -29.87
N LYS A 421 14.59 -6.65 -29.92
CA LYS A 421 13.47 -7.60 -30.00
C LYS A 421 13.51 -8.41 -31.30
N ARG A 422 13.76 -7.76 -32.44
CA ARG A 422 13.90 -8.43 -33.75
C ARG A 422 15.06 -9.43 -33.75
N LEU A 423 16.25 -9.00 -33.29
CA LEU A 423 17.45 -9.84 -33.22
C LEU A 423 17.28 -10.99 -32.22
N ARG A 424 16.61 -10.77 -31.09
CA ARG A 424 16.27 -11.86 -30.15
C ARG A 424 15.39 -12.90 -30.82
N GLY A 425 14.40 -12.47 -31.60
CA GLY A 425 13.56 -13.37 -32.41
C GLY A 425 14.33 -14.11 -33.51
N GLU A 426 15.30 -13.46 -34.17
CA GLU A 426 16.14 -14.08 -35.20
C GLU A 426 17.17 -15.07 -34.63
N ILE A 427 17.83 -14.73 -33.51
CA ILE A 427 18.93 -15.54 -32.94
C ILE A 427 18.40 -16.70 -32.10
N PHE A 428 17.43 -16.45 -31.24
CA PHE A 428 16.93 -17.45 -30.28
C PHE A 428 15.64 -18.12 -30.73
N GLY A 429 15.07 -17.69 -31.87
CA GLY A 429 13.76 -18.14 -32.31
C GLY A 429 12.64 -17.65 -31.38
N SER A 430 11.42 -18.15 -31.60
CA SER A 430 10.30 -17.82 -30.72
C SER A 430 10.50 -18.44 -29.34
N ALA A 431 10.81 -17.60 -28.35
CA ALA A 431 10.88 -18.00 -26.96
C ALA A 431 9.57 -18.68 -26.50
N GLU A 432 8.44 -18.31 -27.09
CA GLU A 432 7.12 -18.90 -26.85
C GLU A 432 7.10 -20.41 -27.07
N SER A 433 7.79 -20.91 -28.10
CA SER A 433 7.85 -22.35 -28.40
C SER A 433 8.61 -23.13 -27.33
N GLU A 434 9.72 -22.57 -26.85
CA GLU A 434 10.54 -23.19 -25.81
C GLU A 434 9.86 -23.11 -24.44
N ILE A 435 9.20 -21.98 -24.13
CA ILE A 435 8.36 -21.84 -22.93
C ILE A 435 7.25 -22.89 -22.93
N ASN A 436 6.51 -23.04 -24.04
CA ASN A 436 5.47 -24.08 -24.17
C ASN A 436 6.04 -25.51 -24.03
N ARG A 437 7.26 -25.76 -24.52
CA ARG A 437 7.94 -27.05 -24.35
C ARG A 437 8.31 -27.31 -22.88
N LEU A 438 8.85 -26.30 -22.21
CA LEU A 438 9.21 -26.36 -20.80
C LEU A 438 7.97 -26.50 -19.91
N GLU A 439 6.88 -25.79 -20.18
CA GLU A 439 5.62 -25.94 -19.46
C GLU A 439 5.04 -27.35 -19.56
N LYS A 440 5.07 -27.97 -20.75
CA LYS A 440 4.69 -29.39 -20.91
C LYS A 440 5.57 -30.32 -20.09
N GLN A 441 6.88 -30.05 -20.04
CA GLN A 441 7.83 -30.85 -19.26
C GLN A 441 7.65 -30.66 -17.76
N ILE A 442 7.36 -29.44 -17.29
CA ILE A 442 7.07 -29.13 -15.88
C ILE A 442 5.79 -29.85 -15.45
N ASN A 443 4.70 -29.73 -16.23
CA ASN A 443 3.45 -30.43 -15.95
C ASN A 443 3.63 -31.96 -15.87
N PHE A 444 4.45 -32.53 -16.75
CA PHE A 444 4.76 -33.96 -16.70
C PHE A 444 5.54 -34.34 -15.42
N ARG A 445 6.50 -33.51 -15.01
CA ARG A 445 7.26 -33.72 -13.77
C ARG A 445 6.39 -33.55 -12.53
N GLU A 446 5.49 -32.57 -12.50
CA GLU A 446 4.51 -32.40 -11.43
C GLU A 446 3.63 -33.64 -11.29
N GLN A 447 3.09 -34.19 -12.38
CA GLN A 447 2.33 -35.45 -12.32
C GLN A 447 3.15 -36.64 -11.81
N GLN A 448 4.46 -36.70 -12.13
CA GLN A 448 5.34 -37.74 -11.58
C GLN A 448 5.61 -37.53 -10.08
N ILE A 449 5.84 -36.28 -9.66
CA ILE A 449 6.04 -35.92 -8.26
C ILE A 449 4.77 -36.20 -7.46
N GLU A 450 3.59 -35.92 -8.00
CA GLU A 450 2.30 -36.21 -7.37
C GLU A 450 2.11 -37.73 -7.20
N LYS A 451 2.38 -38.53 -8.24
CA LYS A 451 2.37 -40.00 -8.14
C LYS A 451 3.38 -40.53 -7.11
N LEU A 452 4.57 -39.94 -7.05
CA LEU A 452 5.58 -40.31 -6.08
C LEU A 452 5.16 -39.90 -4.66
N THR A 453 4.58 -38.72 -4.49
CA THR A 453 4.06 -38.22 -3.22
C THR A 453 2.94 -39.11 -2.73
N ALA A 454 2.00 -39.52 -3.60
CA ALA A 454 0.97 -40.49 -3.26
C ALA A 454 1.55 -41.84 -2.82
N LYS A 455 2.60 -42.34 -3.51
CA LYS A 455 3.31 -43.56 -3.10
C LYS A 455 4.05 -43.40 -1.77
N CYS A 456 4.69 -42.25 -1.53
CA CYS A 456 5.36 -41.95 -0.28
C CYS A 456 4.37 -41.83 0.86
N SER A 457 3.21 -41.20 0.65
CA SER A 457 2.13 -41.16 1.63
C SER A 457 1.58 -42.56 1.91
N LEU A 458 1.41 -43.41 0.88
CA LEU A 458 1.00 -44.80 1.06
C LEU A 458 2.05 -45.59 1.85
N LEU A 459 3.33 -45.47 1.49
CA LEU A 459 4.44 -46.07 2.22
C LEU A 459 4.55 -45.54 3.65
N GLN A 460 4.25 -44.28 3.88
CA GLN A 460 4.24 -43.68 5.20
C GLN A 460 3.07 -44.22 6.04
N ILE A 461 1.91 -44.46 5.43
CA ILE A 461 0.78 -45.14 6.07
C ILE A 461 1.14 -46.61 6.35
N GLU A 462 1.78 -47.32 5.41
CA GLU A 462 2.26 -48.70 5.58
C GLU A 462 3.33 -48.81 6.66
N LEU A 463 4.27 -47.87 6.71
CA LEU A 463 5.27 -47.78 7.76
C LEU A 463 4.61 -47.44 9.09
N SER A 464 3.65 -46.51 9.13
CA SER A 464 2.90 -46.18 10.35
C SER A 464 2.12 -47.39 10.84
N THR A 465 1.44 -48.13 9.95
CA THR A 465 0.76 -49.39 10.31
C THR A 465 1.74 -50.50 10.70
N ALA A 466 2.93 -50.58 10.09
CA ALA A 466 3.96 -51.53 10.49
C ALA A 466 4.59 -51.16 11.84
N PHE A 467 4.77 -49.86 12.14
CA PHE A 467 5.20 -49.36 13.45
C PHE A 467 4.13 -49.63 14.50
N ASP A 468 2.86 -49.39 14.18
CA ASP A 468 1.74 -49.73 15.06
C ASP A 468 1.62 -51.25 15.27
N THR A 469 1.92 -52.06 14.26
CA THR A 469 1.92 -53.54 14.40
C THR A 469 3.16 -54.04 15.17
N SER A 470 4.31 -53.38 15.04
CA SER A 470 5.55 -53.77 15.74
C SER A 470 5.57 -53.35 17.21
N HIS A 471 4.79 -52.32 17.60
CA HIS A 471 4.60 -51.99 19.02
C HIS A 471 3.79 -53.04 19.80
N TYR A 472 3.16 -54.01 19.13
CA TYR A 472 2.42 -55.11 19.75
C TYR A 472 3.06 -56.50 19.61
N LYS A 473 4.28 -56.62 19.07
CA LYS A 473 4.97 -57.91 18.92
C LYS A 473 6.37 -57.91 19.51
N LEU A 474 6.43 -57.70 20.84
CA LEU A 474 7.61 -58.01 21.63
C LEU A 474 7.23 -58.63 22.98
N GLU A 475 6.13 -59.38 23.03
CA GLU A 475 5.92 -60.47 23.99
C GLU A 475 5.30 -61.65 23.23
N ASP A 476 5.82 -62.83 23.50
CA ASP A 476 5.50 -64.14 22.94
C ASP A 476 6.10 -64.58 21.59
N SER A 477 6.93 -65.60 21.80
CA SER A 477 7.79 -66.37 20.94
C SER A 477 7.08 -67.57 20.28
N VAL A 478 7.72 -68.09 19.23
CA VAL A 478 7.75 -69.53 18.84
C VAL A 478 6.65 -70.05 17.87
N SER A 479 7.10 -70.17 16.60
CA SER A 479 7.00 -71.35 15.71
C SER A 479 5.88 -71.54 14.67
N ALA A 480 6.38 -72.07 13.54
CA ALA A 480 5.75 -72.88 12.48
C ALA A 480 4.99 -72.12 11.38
N THR A 481 5.56 -71.87 10.19
CA THR A 481 5.86 -72.77 9.04
C THR A 481 4.65 -73.43 8.37
N ASN A 482 4.50 -73.13 7.07
CA ASN A 482 4.01 -73.95 5.94
C ASN A 482 2.56 -73.76 5.44
N SER A 483 2.46 -73.26 4.19
CA SER A 483 1.46 -73.53 3.12
C SER A 483 1.47 -72.29 2.21
N VAL A 484 2.20 -72.21 1.08
CA VAL A 484 2.00 -72.83 -0.23
C VAL A 484 0.54 -72.92 -0.66
N GLU A 485 0.12 -71.98 -1.51
CA GLU A 485 -0.95 -72.20 -2.49
C GLU A 485 -0.59 -71.49 -3.80
N LYS A 486 -0.23 -72.30 -4.80
CA LYS A 486 0.03 -71.94 -6.19
C LYS A 486 -1.25 -72.25 -6.96
N SER A 487 -1.92 -71.24 -7.52
CA SER A 487 -2.99 -71.44 -8.49
C SER A 487 -2.46 -71.09 -9.88
N LEU A 488 -2.24 -72.13 -10.68
CA LEU A 488 -1.97 -72.13 -12.13
C LEU A 488 -3.28 -72.48 -12.83
N VAL A 489 -3.83 -71.61 -13.69
CA VAL A 489 -4.88 -71.99 -14.66
C VAL A 489 -4.79 -71.12 -15.94
N GLU A 490 -4.64 -71.84 -17.08
CA GLU A 490 -5.04 -71.60 -18.50
C GLU A 490 -4.58 -70.32 -19.25
N GLU A 491 -3.77 -70.34 -20.33
CA GLU A 491 -3.80 -70.99 -21.66
C GLU A 491 -4.72 -70.36 -22.75
N TYR A 492 -4.04 -69.90 -23.82
CA TYR A 492 -4.40 -69.75 -25.25
C TYR A 492 -5.42 -68.71 -25.75
N GLY A 493 -4.90 -67.77 -26.55
CA GLY A 493 -5.62 -67.01 -27.59
C GLY A 493 -4.63 -66.37 -28.58
N LYS A 494 -4.40 -67.02 -29.73
CA LYS A 494 -3.49 -66.62 -30.81
C LYS A 494 -4.35 -66.17 -31.99
N GLY A 495 -4.31 -64.89 -32.36
CA GLY A 495 -4.96 -64.33 -33.55
C GLY A 495 -3.95 -63.52 -34.36
N ASN A 496 -3.54 -64.08 -35.49
CA ASN A 496 -2.61 -63.50 -36.45
C ASN A 496 -3.45 -63.15 -37.68
N ASP A 497 -3.79 -61.87 -37.87
CA ASP A 497 -4.42 -61.39 -39.11
C ASP A 497 -3.39 -60.72 -40.00
N ARG A 498 -3.40 -61.16 -41.26
CA ARG A 498 -2.43 -60.87 -42.32
C ARG A 498 -3.20 -60.19 -43.47
N SER A 499 -2.53 -59.23 -44.11
CA SER A 499 -2.70 -58.75 -45.50
C SER A 499 -3.87 -57.81 -45.89
N SER A 500 -3.49 -56.62 -46.38
CA SER A 500 -3.98 -55.90 -47.59
C SER A 500 -3.02 -54.72 -47.82
N SER A 501 -2.19 -54.69 -48.87
CA SER A 501 -2.44 -54.39 -50.30
C SER A 501 -2.43 -52.88 -50.61
N GLU A 502 -1.83 -52.57 -51.77
CA GLU A 502 -1.90 -51.34 -52.60
C GLU A 502 -0.92 -50.19 -52.28
N VAL A 503 0.19 -50.06 -53.04
CA VAL A 503 0.34 -49.51 -54.41
C VAL A 503 0.27 -47.98 -54.40
N GLU A 504 1.40 -47.31 -54.68
CA GLU A 504 1.46 -46.23 -55.68
C GLU A 504 2.91 -45.71 -55.93
N LYS A 505 3.24 -45.65 -57.23
CA LYS A 505 4.08 -44.67 -57.95
C LYS A 505 5.62 -44.70 -57.85
N SER A 506 6.15 -45.27 -58.93
CA SER A 506 7.44 -45.10 -59.57
C SER A 506 7.63 -43.75 -60.29
N ALA A 507 8.84 -43.19 -60.19
CA ALA A 507 9.52 -42.23 -61.08
C ALA A 507 10.98 -42.19 -60.56
N ASP A 508 12.08 -42.12 -61.30
CA ASP A 508 12.40 -41.98 -62.71
C ASP A 508 13.90 -42.33 -62.87
N ASP A 509 14.30 -42.65 -64.09
CA ASP A 509 15.55 -43.28 -64.51
C ASP A 509 16.82 -42.38 -64.44
N SER A 510 17.95 -42.96 -64.00
CA SER A 510 19.31 -42.73 -64.56
C SER A 510 20.26 -43.81 -64.00
N ALA A 511 20.61 -44.84 -64.77
CA ALA A 511 21.65 -44.89 -65.82
C ALA A 511 23.06 -45.25 -65.29
N ASN A 512 23.37 -46.55 -65.38
CA ASN A 512 24.59 -47.16 -65.92
C ASN A 512 25.98 -46.66 -65.49
N ILE A 513 26.74 -47.56 -64.85
CA ILE A 513 28.11 -48.06 -65.17
C ILE A 513 28.36 -49.18 -64.12
N LEU A 514 28.23 -50.49 -64.40
CA LEU A 514 29.03 -51.39 -65.24
C LEU A 514 30.49 -51.60 -64.74
N HIS A 515 30.70 -52.58 -63.84
CA HIS A 515 31.82 -53.56 -63.84
C HIS A 515 31.66 -54.53 -62.65
N LYS A 516 31.10 -55.73 -62.84
CA LYS A 516 31.79 -57.02 -63.11
C LYS A 516 32.82 -57.43 -62.05
N MET A 517 32.39 -58.24 -61.09
CA MET A 517 33.17 -59.39 -60.59
C MET A 517 32.23 -60.45 -60.00
N GLU A 518 31.80 -61.32 -60.91
CA GLU A 518 31.43 -62.74 -60.74
C GLU A 518 30.93 -63.20 -59.36
N GLU A 519 29.61 -63.11 -59.18
CA GLU A 519 28.84 -64.09 -58.39
C GLU A 519 28.96 -65.46 -59.05
N ASN A 520 29.54 -66.42 -58.33
CA ASN A 520 29.33 -67.83 -58.61
C ASN A 520 28.07 -68.26 -57.86
N ASP A 521 26.97 -68.27 -58.61
CA ASP A 521 25.74 -68.98 -58.30
C ASP A 521 26.03 -70.47 -58.08
N VAL A 522 25.91 -70.91 -56.82
CA VAL A 522 25.52 -72.29 -56.54
C VAL A 522 24.23 -72.22 -55.72
N GLU A 523 23.14 -72.09 -56.46
CA GLU A 523 21.84 -72.62 -56.07
C GLU A 523 22.01 -74.10 -55.66
N TYR A 524 21.84 -74.42 -54.38
CA TYR A 524 21.27 -75.71 -54.02
C TYR A 524 20.11 -75.51 -53.07
N LYS A 525 18.96 -75.92 -53.60
CA LYS A 525 17.63 -75.84 -53.02
C LYS A 525 17.57 -76.37 -51.57
N PRO A 526 16.79 -75.70 -50.70
CA PRO A 526 16.41 -76.23 -49.41
C PRO A 526 15.31 -77.28 -49.63
N ASN A 527 15.69 -78.54 -49.79
CA ASN A 527 14.72 -79.63 -49.89
C ASN A 527 14.58 -80.37 -48.57
N SER A 528 13.33 -80.41 -48.12
CA SER A 528 12.71 -81.38 -47.22
C SER A 528 13.15 -81.37 -45.77
N GLU A 529 12.51 -80.43 -45.05
CA GLU A 529 11.82 -80.74 -43.80
C GLU A 529 11.10 -82.10 -43.90
N SER A 530 11.58 -83.09 -43.15
CA SER A 530 10.75 -84.17 -42.64
C SER A 530 11.31 -84.66 -41.32
N LEU A 531 10.79 -84.05 -40.25
CA LEU A 531 10.29 -84.74 -39.06
C LEU A 531 11.15 -85.90 -38.54
N LEU A 532 12.17 -85.56 -37.76
CA LEU A 532 12.71 -86.44 -36.73
C LEU A 532 12.31 -85.88 -35.37
N LYS A 533 11.24 -86.43 -34.78
CA LYS A 533 11.04 -86.62 -33.32
C LYS A 533 9.62 -87.08 -33.01
N THR A 534 9.34 -88.37 -33.21
CA THR A 534 8.49 -89.15 -32.29
C THR A 534 8.68 -90.65 -32.53
N HIS A 535 9.45 -91.25 -31.63
CA HIS A 535 9.08 -92.43 -30.85
C HIS A 535 8.85 -93.79 -31.55
N LYS A 536 9.70 -94.73 -31.11
CA LYS A 536 9.42 -96.16 -30.84
C LYS A 536 9.09 -97.05 -32.03
N ARG A 537 10.11 -97.76 -32.52
CA ARG A 537 9.95 -99.21 -32.78
C ARG A 537 11.22 -100.00 -32.49
N LEU A 538 11.11 -100.80 -31.44
CA LEU A 538 12.01 -101.88 -31.06
C LEU A 538 11.92 -102.98 -32.14
N VAL A 539 12.97 -103.23 -32.93
CA VAL A 539 13.06 -104.45 -33.77
C VAL A 539 14.49 -105.02 -33.74
N LYS A 540 14.59 -106.15 -33.01
CA LYS A 540 15.42 -107.35 -33.26
C LYS A 540 16.88 -107.18 -33.67
N SER A 541 17.74 -107.44 -32.68
CA SER A 541 18.77 -108.50 -32.67
C SER A 541 19.37 -108.93 -34.02
N GLY A 542 20.63 -108.55 -34.25
CA GLY A 542 21.48 -109.11 -35.30
C GLY A 542 22.95 -109.02 -34.89
N LYS A 543 23.52 -110.18 -34.53
CA LYS A 543 24.91 -110.42 -34.12
C LYS A 543 25.94 -109.72 -35.03
N LYS A 544 26.94 -109.04 -34.44
CA LYS A 544 28.40 -109.25 -34.63
C LYS A 544 29.19 -108.15 -33.89
N LYS A 545 29.78 -108.52 -32.75
CA LYS A 545 30.79 -107.75 -32.02
C LYS A 545 32.11 -107.74 -32.82
N LYS A 546 32.88 -106.67 -32.63
CA LYS A 546 34.31 -106.46 -32.96
C LYS A 546 34.59 -105.81 -34.32
N GLU A 547 34.55 -104.47 -34.36
CA GLU A 547 35.40 -103.64 -35.25
C GLU A 547 35.33 -102.11 -34.96
N TYR A 548 34.62 -101.65 -33.90
CA TYR A 548 34.42 -100.22 -33.61
C TYR A 548 35.27 -99.62 -32.46
N GLU A 549 36.33 -100.29 -31.98
CA GLU A 549 37.17 -99.70 -30.91
C GLU A 549 38.12 -98.61 -31.42
N GLY A 550 38.68 -98.74 -32.64
CA GLY A 550 39.66 -97.77 -33.15
C GLY A 550 39.12 -96.41 -33.63
N SER A 551 37.82 -96.31 -33.98
CA SER A 551 37.20 -95.04 -34.37
C SER A 551 36.64 -94.27 -33.18
N LEU A 552 36.40 -94.96 -32.06
CA LEU A 552 35.89 -94.33 -30.85
C LEU A 552 36.96 -93.46 -30.20
N GLU A 553 38.21 -93.94 -30.17
CA GLU A 553 39.36 -93.21 -29.63
C GLU A 553 39.67 -91.94 -30.45
N SER A 554 39.52 -91.96 -31.78
CA SER A 554 39.70 -90.74 -32.59
C SER A 554 38.53 -89.76 -32.42
N LEU A 555 37.30 -90.26 -32.27
CA LEU A 555 36.13 -89.42 -32.01
C LEU A 555 36.19 -88.83 -30.59
N GLU A 556 36.65 -89.60 -29.61
CA GLU A 556 36.85 -89.16 -28.24
C GLU A 556 37.97 -88.12 -28.16
N ALA A 557 39.11 -88.34 -28.82
CA ALA A 557 40.18 -87.37 -28.91
C ALA A 557 39.72 -86.06 -29.59
N SER A 558 38.98 -86.15 -30.70
CA SER A 558 38.44 -84.96 -31.36
C SER A 558 37.35 -84.27 -30.54
N ALA A 559 36.47 -85.00 -29.86
CA ALA A 559 35.48 -84.44 -28.94
C ALA A 559 36.14 -83.77 -27.72
N MET A 560 37.24 -84.32 -27.21
CA MET A 560 38.03 -83.72 -26.14
C MET A 560 38.71 -82.43 -26.59
N ILE A 561 39.34 -82.41 -27.77
CA ILE A 561 39.96 -81.19 -28.34
C ILE A 561 38.91 -80.12 -28.63
N ILE A 562 37.75 -80.49 -29.18
CA ILE A 562 36.63 -79.57 -29.40
C ILE A 562 36.12 -79.04 -28.05
N SER A 563 35.99 -79.89 -27.04
CA SER A 563 35.54 -79.47 -25.70
C SER A 563 36.56 -78.57 -25.02
N SER A 564 37.86 -78.83 -25.15
CA SER A 564 38.92 -77.98 -24.59
C SER A 564 38.99 -76.64 -25.32
N LEU A 565 38.90 -76.62 -26.65
CA LEU A 565 38.84 -75.39 -27.44
C LEU A 565 37.56 -74.58 -27.14
N ASN A 566 36.41 -75.24 -27.00
CA ASN A 566 35.17 -74.55 -26.60
C ASN A 566 35.27 -73.99 -25.18
N HIS A 567 35.97 -74.68 -24.27
CA HIS A 567 36.23 -74.18 -22.92
C HIS A 567 37.16 -72.96 -22.95
N GLU A 568 38.26 -73.00 -23.71
CA GLU A 568 39.15 -71.85 -23.92
C GLU A 568 38.42 -70.66 -24.56
N LEU A 569 37.58 -70.92 -25.57
CA LEU A 569 36.76 -69.90 -26.23
C LEU A 569 35.79 -69.24 -25.24
N MET A 570 35.20 -70.03 -24.34
CA MET A 570 34.29 -69.54 -23.31
C MET A 570 35.01 -68.66 -22.27
N LEU A 571 36.25 -69.03 -21.89
CA LEU A 571 37.09 -68.21 -21.03
C LEU A 571 37.50 -66.90 -21.71
N LEU A 572 37.87 -66.95 -23.00
CA LEU A 572 38.18 -65.75 -23.77
C LEU A 572 36.97 -64.84 -23.94
N MET A 573 35.77 -65.38 -24.12
CA MET A 573 34.53 -64.60 -24.14
C MET A 573 34.28 -63.92 -22.79
N GLN A 574 34.43 -64.63 -21.67
CA GLN A 574 34.33 -64.03 -20.34
C GLN A 574 35.37 -62.93 -20.10
N GLU A 575 36.61 -63.13 -20.57
CA GLU A 575 37.65 -62.10 -20.48
C GLU A 575 37.29 -60.88 -21.33
N LEU A 576 36.77 -61.08 -22.55
CA LEU A 576 36.33 -59.99 -23.42
C LEU A 576 35.21 -59.17 -22.78
N ASP A 577 34.22 -59.84 -22.19
CA ASP A 577 33.11 -59.21 -21.49
C ASP A 577 33.59 -58.38 -20.28
N GLU A 578 34.53 -58.91 -19.48
CA GLU A 578 35.10 -58.17 -18.35
C GLU A 578 35.96 -56.99 -18.80
N LYS A 579 36.72 -57.12 -19.90
CA LYS A 579 37.48 -56.02 -20.49
C LYS A 579 36.57 -54.92 -21.04
N ASP A 580 35.46 -55.27 -21.68
CA ASP A 580 34.44 -54.32 -22.12
C ASP A 580 33.80 -53.59 -20.93
N ARG A 581 33.53 -54.32 -19.84
CA ARG A 581 33.02 -53.74 -18.58
C ARG A 581 34.02 -52.74 -17.99
N GLN A 582 35.31 -53.06 -18.01
CA GLN A 582 36.39 -52.16 -17.57
C GLN A 582 36.52 -50.92 -18.47
N LEU A 583 36.43 -51.07 -19.78
CA LEU A 583 36.44 -49.97 -20.74
C LEU A 583 35.26 -49.01 -20.51
N GLN A 584 34.05 -49.54 -20.29
CA GLN A 584 32.88 -48.72 -19.97
C GLN A 584 33.03 -47.96 -18.63
N CYS A 585 33.62 -48.60 -17.61
CA CYS A 585 33.94 -47.93 -16.34
C CYS A 585 34.96 -46.79 -16.54
N MET A 586 35.98 -47.01 -17.37
CA MET A 586 36.99 -45.99 -17.68
C MET A 586 36.40 -44.84 -18.50
N GLU A 587 35.53 -45.13 -19.47
CA GLU A 587 34.83 -44.13 -20.28
C GLU A 587 33.94 -43.22 -19.42
N LYS A 588 33.18 -43.80 -18.49
CA LYS A 588 32.39 -43.03 -17.51
C LYS A 588 33.27 -42.13 -16.65
N SER A 589 34.39 -42.66 -16.16
CA SER A 589 35.35 -41.89 -15.36
C SER A 589 35.97 -40.74 -16.16
N MET A 590 36.26 -40.96 -17.44
CA MET A 590 36.76 -39.94 -18.36
C MET A 590 35.71 -38.87 -18.67
N GLN A 591 34.44 -39.25 -18.85
CA GLN A 591 33.33 -38.31 -18.99
C GLN A 591 33.15 -37.44 -17.74
N HIS A 592 33.22 -38.04 -16.54
CA HIS A 592 33.18 -37.28 -15.29
C HIS A 592 34.33 -36.29 -15.18
N ALA A 593 35.56 -36.71 -15.53
CA ALA A 593 36.72 -35.82 -15.55
C ALA A 593 36.55 -34.67 -16.58
N ALA A 594 36.02 -34.96 -17.77
CA ALA A 594 35.74 -33.95 -18.79
C ALA A 594 34.68 -32.93 -18.33
N SER A 595 33.57 -33.39 -17.74
CA SER A 595 32.55 -32.52 -17.15
C SER A 595 33.12 -31.64 -16.04
N SER A 596 33.96 -32.20 -15.17
CA SER A 596 34.62 -31.43 -14.10
C SER A 596 35.60 -30.38 -14.64
N ILE A 597 36.31 -30.68 -15.74
CA ILE A 597 37.13 -29.70 -16.45
C ILE A 597 36.28 -28.57 -17.05
N ASP A 598 35.12 -28.88 -17.61
CA ASP A 598 34.24 -27.87 -18.18
C ASP A 598 33.61 -26.98 -17.09
N GLU A 599 33.26 -27.53 -15.93
CA GLU A 599 32.88 -26.75 -14.74
C GLU A 599 34.01 -25.81 -14.29
N LEU A 600 35.26 -26.31 -14.25
CA LEU A 600 36.44 -25.51 -13.95
C LEU A 600 36.65 -24.36 -14.94
N LYS A 601 36.43 -24.59 -16.24
CA LYS A 601 36.52 -23.53 -17.27
C LYS A 601 35.44 -22.46 -17.07
N VAL A 602 34.21 -22.85 -16.75
CA VAL A 602 33.13 -21.91 -16.45
C VAL A 602 33.47 -21.08 -15.22
N ASN A 603 33.95 -21.72 -14.15
CA ASN A 603 34.37 -21.03 -12.93
C ASN A 603 35.54 -20.07 -13.18
N TYR A 604 36.55 -20.48 -13.97
CA TYR A 604 37.66 -19.61 -14.38
C TYR A 604 37.17 -18.40 -15.17
N PHE A 605 36.24 -18.60 -16.11
CA PHE A 605 35.67 -17.51 -16.90
C PHE A 605 34.87 -16.52 -16.03
N ASN A 606 34.14 -17.02 -15.03
CA ASN A 606 33.45 -16.18 -14.06
C ASN A 606 34.43 -15.37 -13.21
N LEU A 607 35.50 -16.00 -12.70
CA LEU A 607 36.57 -15.29 -11.98
C LEU A 607 37.22 -14.22 -12.87
N GLN A 608 37.49 -14.51 -14.14
CA GLN A 608 38.09 -13.56 -15.07
C GLN A 608 37.20 -12.33 -15.30
N LYS A 609 35.88 -12.54 -15.39
CA LYS A 609 34.90 -11.45 -15.44
C LYS A 609 34.90 -10.61 -14.16
N GLU A 610 34.89 -11.25 -12.99
CA GLU A 610 34.93 -10.56 -11.70
C GLU A 610 36.21 -9.72 -11.53
N VAL A 611 37.37 -10.26 -11.92
CA VAL A 611 38.66 -9.53 -11.91
C VAL A 611 38.58 -8.30 -12.82
N SER A 612 38.03 -8.45 -14.03
CA SER A 612 37.87 -7.33 -14.98
C SER A 612 36.95 -6.23 -14.42
N VAL A 613 35.86 -6.62 -13.74
CA VAL A 613 34.93 -5.69 -13.10
C VAL A 613 35.60 -4.98 -11.92
N ASN A 614 36.39 -5.69 -11.11
CA ASN A 614 37.13 -5.08 -10.00
C ASN A 614 38.19 -4.08 -10.47
N ASP A 615 38.96 -4.40 -11.51
CA ASP A 615 39.95 -3.47 -12.09
C ASP A 615 39.30 -2.19 -12.61
N THR A 616 38.15 -2.34 -13.28
CA THR A 616 37.35 -1.20 -13.78
C THR A 616 36.82 -0.37 -12.62
N THR A 617 36.36 -1.01 -11.55
CA THR A 617 35.84 -0.34 -10.35
C THR A 617 36.93 0.42 -9.60
N TYR A 618 38.13 -0.15 -9.51
CA TYR A 618 39.30 0.50 -8.91
C TYR A 618 39.75 1.71 -9.73
N HIS A 619 39.80 1.58 -11.06
CA HIS A 619 40.08 2.70 -11.96
C HIS A 619 39.05 3.82 -11.81
N ASN A 620 37.77 3.48 -11.78
CA ASN A 620 36.70 4.48 -11.62
C ASN A 620 36.80 5.21 -10.28
N LYS A 621 37.06 4.50 -9.16
CA LYS A 621 37.30 5.14 -7.86
C LYS A 621 38.48 6.12 -7.91
N THR A 622 39.59 5.72 -8.54
CA THR A 622 40.78 6.57 -8.68
C THR A 622 40.51 7.82 -9.54
N ILE A 623 39.74 7.65 -10.62
CA ILE A 623 39.33 8.75 -11.50
C ILE A 623 38.40 9.73 -10.76
N ASP A 624 37.47 9.22 -9.96
CA ASP A 624 36.54 10.06 -9.19
C ASP A 624 37.26 10.81 -8.07
N GLU A 625 38.24 10.20 -7.40
CA GLU A 625 39.13 10.88 -6.45
C GLU A 625 39.92 12.01 -7.12
N LEU A 626 40.47 11.77 -8.32
CA LEU A 626 41.16 12.79 -9.12
C LEU A 626 40.23 13.93 -9.55
N ARG A 627 38.99 13.63 -9.99
CA ARG A 627 37.98 14.64 -10.31
C ARG A 627 37.66 15.51 -9.11
N GLN A 628 37.40 14.90 -7.95
CA GLN A 628 37.11 15.63 -6.72
C GLN A 628 38.28 16.53 -6.30
N GLN A 629 39.52 16.07 -6.47
CA GLN A 629 40.71 16.92 -6.24
C GLN A 629 40.80 18.08 -7.22
N MET A 630 40.61 17.85 -8.53
CA MET A 630 40.64 18.91 -9.54
C MET A 630 39.62 20.00 -9.24
N GLU A 631 38.39 19.63 -8.91
CA GLU A 631 37.32 20.59 -8.61
C GLU A 631 37.63 21.40 -7.33
N CYS A 632 38.25 20.77 -6.32
CA CYS A 632 38.74 21.48 -5.14
C CYS A 632 39.86 22.49 -5.46
N TYR A 633 40.72 22.18 -6.44
CA TYR A 633 41.75 23.09 -6.90
C TYR A 633 41.17 24.24 -7.73
N GLU A 634 40.18 24.00 -8.59
CA GLU A 634 39.49 25.04 -9.35
C GLU A 634 38.83 26.07 -8.45
N ILE A 635 38.07 25.63 -7.43
CA ILE A 635 37.46 26.53 -6.43
C ILE A 635 38.52 27.38 -5.73
N LYS A 636 39.63 26.75 -5.29
CA LYS A 636 40.75 27.48 -4.68
C LYS A 636 41.34 28.52 -5.63
N ILE A 637 41.53 28.19 -6.91
CA ILE A 637 42.10 29.11 -7.89
C ILE A 637 41.18 30.31 -8.12
N GLU A 638 39.88 30.08 -8.35
CA GLU A 638 38.90 31.15 -8.55
C GLU A 638 38.86 32.11 -7.36
N GLU A 639 38.99 31.58 -6.14
CA GLU A 639 38.93 32.39 -4.93
C GLU A 639 40.26 33.06 -4.59
N TYR A 640 41.40 32.43 -4.88
CA TYR A 640 42.70 33.13 -4.87
C TYR A 640 42.71 34.29 -5.88
N GLN A 641 42.05 34.13 -7.03
CA GLN A 641 41.84 35.23 -7.98
C GLN A 641 40.96 36.34 -7.38
N LYS A 642 39.85 36.00 -6.71
CA LYS A 642 39.02 36.99 -6.00
C LYS A 642 39.82 37.73 -4.92
N LEU A 643 40.66 37.01 -4.17
CA LEU A 643 41.53 37.59 -3.14
C LEU A 643 42.60 38.50 -3.78
N ALA A 644 43.26 38.07 -4.85
CA ALA A 644 44.26 38.86 -5.56
C ALA A 644 43.66 40.16 -6.10
N ASN A 645 42.44 40.10 -6.63
CA ASN A 645 41.70 41.27 -7.10
C ASN A 645 41.29 42.24 -5.96
N SER A 646 41.21 41.74 -4.73
CA SER A 646 40.92 42.54 -3.53
C SER A 646 42.13 43.32 -3.00
N ILE A 647 43.35 43.04 -3.46
CA ILE A 647 44.56 43.71 -2.96
C ILE A 647 44.75 45.03 -3.72
N HIS A 648 44.33 46.15 -3.11
CA HIS A 648 44.67 47.50 -3.57
C HIS A 648 45.77 48.08 -2.66
N LEU A 649 46.98 48.20 -3.19
CA LEU A 649 48.20 48.48 -2.41
C LEU A 649 48.35 49.90 -1.84
N ASN A 650 47.42 50.82 -2.12
CA ASN A 650 47.51 52.23 -1.69
C ASN A 650 46.20 52.68 -1.03
N GLY A 651 46.02 52.35 0.25
CA GLY A 651 44.83 52.67 1.04
C GLY A 651 45.16 53.24 2.42
N ASN A 652 44.25 54.03 2.98
CA ASN A 652 44.37 54.61 4.32
C ASN A 652 44.23 53.51 5.40
N GLU A 653 44.80 53.65 6.59
CA GLU A 653 44.86 52.61 7.64
C GLU A 653 43.49 52.01 8.02
N MET A 654 42.43 52.84 7.96
CA MET A 654 41.05 52.42 8.19
C MET A 654 40.49 51.55 7.05
N GLN A 655 40.89 51.86 5.82
CA GLN A 655 40.56 51.08 4.62
C GLN A 655 41.26 49.71 4.69
N GLU A 656 42.53 49.68 5.09
CA GLU A 656 43.28 48.42 5.28
C GLU A 656 42.61 47.51 6.31
N LYS A 657 42.11 48.06 7.43
CA LYS A 657 41.37 47.27 8.44
C LYS A 657 40.04 46.71 7.92
N VAL A 658 39.28 47.48 7.15
CA VAL A 658 38.03 47.02 6.53
C VAL A 658 38.32 45.95 5.48
N GLU A 659 39.37 46.13 4.70
CA GLU A 659 39.84 45.14 3.72
C GLU A 659 40.34 43.87 4.41
N GLU A 660 41.05 43.97 5.52
CA GLU A 660 41.48 42.82 6.32
C GLU A 660 40.29 42.07 6.93
N MET A 661 39.30 42.79 7.45
CA MET A 661 38.05 42.18 7.92
C MET A 661 37.31 41.48 6.76
N ASN A 662 37.22 42.10 5.58
CA ASN A 662 36.63 41.47 4.41
C ASN A 662 37.42 40.22 3.98
N ARG A 663 38.76 40.25 4.01
CA ARG A 663 39.62 39.08 3.76
C ARG A 663 39.35 37.96 4.76
N GLN A 664 39.18 38.27 6.04
CA GLN A 664 38.83 37.28 7.07
C GLN A 664 37.42 36.72 6.89
N VAL A 665 36.42 37.55 6.57
CA VAL A 665 35.04 37.09 6.31
C VAL A 665 34.99 36.19 5.08
N VAL A 666 35.69 36.55 4.01
CA VAL A 666 35.81 35.70 2.80
C VAL A 666 36.52 34.39 3.15
N ALA A 667 37.61 34.43 3.93
CA ALA A 667 38.34 33.23 4.36
C ALA A 667 37.51 32.30 5.26
N GLU A 668 36.70 32.84 6.17
CA GLU A 668 35.80 32.03 6.99
C GLU A 668 34.63 31.49 6.18
N ARG A 669 34.08 32.27 5.23
CA ARG A 669 33.05 31.78 4.30
C ARG A 669 33.58 30.64 3.42
N LEU A 670 34.82 30.78 2.94
CA LEU A 670 35.57 29.76 2.22
C LEU A 670 35.73 28.48 3.05
N ARG A 671 36.21 28.63 4.29
CA ARG A 671 36.41 27.51 5.22
C ARG A 671 35.09 26.78 5.48
N ASN A 672 34.00 27.51 5.65
CA ASN A 672 32.68 26.95 5.88
C ASN A 672 32.17 26.17 4.65
N LEU A 673 32.28 26.73 3.44
CA LEU A 673 31.94 26.02 2.19
C LEU A 673 32.78 24.76 1.98
N GLN A 674 34.08 24.81 2.28
CA GLN A 674 34.96 23.63 2.24
C GLN A 674 34.56 22.57 3.26
N LEU A 675 34.12 22.96 4.47
CA LEU A 675 33.64 22.03 5.50
C LEU A 675 32.30 21.39 5.12
N ILE A 676 31.35 22.16 4.59
CA ILE A 676 30.07 21.66 4.08
C ILE A 676 30.31 20.62 2.99
N ARG A 677 31.16 20.94 2.02
CA ARG A 677 31.49 20.02 0.93
C ARG A 677 32.19 18.74 1.44
N LYS A 678 33.10 18.86 2.40
CA LYS A 678 33.72 17.70 3.07
C LYS A 678 32.68 16.84 3.80
N LEU A 679 31.73 17.46 4.50
CA LEU A 679 30.62 16.75 5.15
C LEU A 679 29.78 15.98 4.13
N GLU A 680 29.40 16.60 3.01
CA GLU A 680 28.65 15.92 1.96
C GLU A 680 29.40 14.72 1.36
N ILE A 681 30.72 14.85 1.14
CA ILE A 681 31.55 13.74 0.64
C ILE A 681 31.60 12.61 1.68
N VAL A 682 31.79 12.94 2.96
CA VAL A 682 31.79 11.96 4.06
C VAL A 682 30.44 11.26 4.17
N GLU A 683 29.33 11.98 4.03
CA GLU A 683 27.98 11.39 4.05
C GLU A 683 27.74 10.46 2.87
N ARG A 684 28.14 10.86 1.65
CA ARG A 684 28.07 9.98 0.47
C ARG A 684 28.91 8.71 0.67
N ASN A 685 30.13 8.84 1.18
CA ASN A 685 31.02 7.71 1.44
C ASN A 685 30.45 6.78 2.53
N ARG A 686 29.96 7.33 3.64
CA ARG A 686 29.29 6.58 4.71
C ARG A 686 28.09 5.80 4.18
N ASN A 687 27.27 6.42 3.32
CA ASN A 687 26.12 5.75 2.74
C ASN A 687 26.54 4.61 1.80
N ASN A 688 27.61 4.80 1.02
CA ASN A 688 28.15 3.77 0.13
C ASN A 688 28.75 2.59 0.92
N GLU A 689 29.54 2.86 1.95
CA GLU A 689 30.07 1.83 2.88
C GLU A 689 28.94 1.06 3.56
N ASN A 690 27.86 1.73 3.97
CA ASN A 690 26.70 1.08 4.58
C ASN A 690 25.93 0.18 3.59
N VAL A 691 25.99 0.46 2.29
CA VAL A 691 25.44 -0.44 1.26
C VAL A 691 26.32 -1.68 1.10
N GLU A 692 27.64 -1.50 1.02
CA GLU A 692 28.59 -2.62 0.93
C GLU A 692 28.58 -3.50 2.18
N TYR A 693 28.55 -2.90 3.38
CA TYR A 693 28.38 -3.62 4.65
C TYR A 693 27.11 -4.48 4.64
N ARG A 694 25.98 -3.94 4.17
CA ARG A 694 24.73 -4.69 4.08
C ARG A 694 24.79 -5.86 3.08
N LYS A 695 25.54 -5.73 1.99
CA LYS A 695 25.78 -6.83 1.04
C LYS A 695 26.64 -7.93 1.67
N ILE A 696 27.72 -7.54 2.34
CA ILE A 696 28.63 -8.47 3.03
C ILE A 696 27.91 -9.20 4.16
N GLU A 697 27.10 -8.49 4.96
CA GLU A 697 26.30 -9.07 6.04
C GLU A 697 25.31 -10.13 5.51
N LYS A 698 24.64 -9.87 4.38
CA LYS A 698 23.77 -10.86 3.73
C LYS A 698 24.56 -12.09 3.27
N ASN A 699 25.68 -11.90 2.57
CA ASN A 699 26.52 -13.00 2.11
C ASN A 699 27.05 -13.85 3.29
N TYR A 700 27.45 -13.21 4.39
CA TYR A 700 27.90 -13.90 5.59
C TYR A 700 26.77 -14.74 6.22
N GLN A 701 25.56 -14.20 6.28
CA GLN A 701 24.39 -14.93 6.78
C GLN A 701 24.04 -16.13 5.91
N GLU A 702 24.07 -15.97 4.58
CA GLU A 702 23.86 -17.06 3.61
C GLU A 702 24.91 -18.17 3.77
N GLN A 703 26.19 -17.81 3.87
CA GLN A 703 27.29 -18.76 4.09
C GLN A 703 27.16 -19.47 5.44
N ARG A 704 26.82 -18.75 6.51
CA ARG A 704 26.59 -19.35 7.83
C ARG A 704 25.45 -20.38 7.78
N LEU A 705 24.39 -20.10 7.03
CA LEU A 705 23.25 -21.01 6.87
C LEU A 705 23.61 -22.25 6.02
N LEU A 706 24.45 -22.06 4.99
CA LEU A 706 25.00 -23.14 4.17
C LEU A 706 25.89 -24.08 5.01
N HIS A 707 26.82 -23.53 5.80
CA HIS A 707 27.68 -24.30 6.70
C HIS A 707 26.88 -25.04 7.77
N LEU A 708 25.83 -24.44 8.32
CA LEU A 708 24.92 -25.10 9.26
C LEU A 708 24.20 -26.31 8.62
N LYS A 709 23.79 -26.20 7.36
CA LYS A 709 23.20 -27.32 6.61
C LYS A 709 24.23 -28.42 6.34
N GLN A 710 25.45 -28.05 5.92
CA GLN A 710 26.53 -29.01 5.69
C GLN A 710 26.92 -29.76 6.97
N LEU A 711 27.02 -29.06 8.10
CA LEU A 711 27.31 -29.67 9.41
C LEU A 711 26.24 -30.69 9.80
N LYS A 712 24.96 -30.36 9.59
CA LYS A 712 23.86 -31.29 9.84
C LYS A 712 23.94 -32.53 8.95
N ILE A 713 24.21 -32.37 7.66
CA ILE A 713 24.38 -33.49 6.72
C ILE A 713 25.55 -34.38 7.15
N ALA A 714 26.69 -33.79 7.48
CA ALA A 714 27.87 -34.54 7.94
C ALA A 714 27.60 -35.31 9.25
N ASN A 715 26.84 -34.72 10.19
CA ASN A 715 26.42 -35.43 11.40
C ASN A 715 25.50 -36.62 11.07
N TYR A 716 24.51 -36.43 10.19
CA TYR A 716 23.65 -37.54 9.76
C TYR A 716 24.43 -38.65 9.07
N GLU A 717 25.41 -38.30 8.21
CA GLU A 717 26.29 -39.28 7.56
C GLU A 717 27.16 -40.03 8.59
N SER A 718 27.66 -39.34 9.62
CA SER A 718 28.44 -39.95 10.71
C SER A 718 27.60 -40.88 11.60
N GLU A 719 26.37 -40.47 11.94
CA GLU A 719 25.42 -41.31 12.67
C GLU A 719 25.04 -42.54 11.86
N LEU A 720 24.75 -42.37 10.56
CA LEU A 720 24.45 -43.47 9.64
C LEU A 720 25.63 -44.44 9.55
N ALA A 721 26.86 -43.95 9.38
CA ALA A 721 28.06 -44.78 9.35
C ALA A 721 28.28 -45.53 10.68
N SER A 722 27.99 -44.90 11.82
CA SER A 722 28.08 -45.53 13.14
C SER A 722 27.05 -46.66 13.30
N ILE A 723 25.83 -46.46 12.81
CA ILE A 723 24.77 -47.48 12.78
C ILE A 723 25.18 -48.63 11.84
N GLU A 724 25.74 -48.34 10.67
CA GLU A 724 26.26 -49.37 9.75
C GLU A 724 27.38 -50.18 10.40
N ILE A 725 28.34 -49.54 11.08
CA ILE A 725 29.40 -50.24 11.83
C ILE A 725 28.81 -51.13 12.93
N ALA A 726 27.85 -50.63 13.72
CA ALA A 726 27.19 -51.43 14.76
C ALA A 726 26.40 -52.62 14.17
N CYS A 727 25.74 -52.42 13.02
CA CYS A 727 25.06 -53.48 12.27
C CYS A 727 26.07 -54.54 11.78
N LEU A 728 27.20 -54.12 11.21
CA LEU A 728 28.26 -55.02 10.76
C LEU A 728 28.88 -55.80 11.93
N GLN A 729 29.13 -55.15 13.08
CA GLN A 729 29.58 -55.80 14.31
C GLN A 729 28.56 -56.84 14.81
N THR A 730 27.27 -56.50 14.80
CA THR A 730 26.19 -57.42 15.18
C THR A 730 26.10 -58.60 14.21
N HIS A 731 26.29 -58.35 12.91
CA HIS A 731 26.30 -59.38 11.89
C HIS A 731 27.50 -60.33 12.04
N LEU A 732 28.69 -59.79 12.36
CA LEU A 732 29.89 -60.57 12.71
C LEU A 732 29.69 -61.41 13.97
N LEU A 733 29.05 -60.86 15.00
CA LEU A 733 28.73 -61.59 16.23
C LEU A 733 27.69 -62.70 15.99
N ARG A 734 26.80 -62.54 15.01
CA ARG A 734 25.79 -63.56 14.64
C ARG A 734 26.30 -64.60 13.65
N SER A 735 27.25 -64.26 12.78
CA SER A 735 27.79 -65.17 11.77
C SER A 735 28.71 -66.23 12.40
N VAL A 736 29.35 -65.90 13.52
CA VAL A 736 30.07 -66.87 14.36
C VAL A 736 29.06 -67.56 15.30
N PRO A 737 28.92 -68.89 15.25
CA PRO A 737 28.04 -69.62 16.16
C PRO A 737 28.36 -69.28 17.63
N LYS A 738 27.33 -68.98 18.44
CA LYS A 738 27.48 -68.69 19.89
C LYS A 738 28.37 -69.73 20.60
N HIS A 739 28.26 -71.00 20.20
CA HIS A 739 29.08 -72.08 20.75
C HIS A 739 30.60 -71.90 20.54
N ASP A 740 31.02 -71.34 19.40
CA ASP A 740 32.44 -71.10 19.11
C ASP A 740 32.94 -69.87 19.88
N TYR A 741 32.10 -68.84 20.02
CA TYR A 741 32.37 -67.69 20.90
C TYR A 741 32.51 -68.14 22.37
N ASP A 742 31.57 -68.95 22.86
CA ASP A 742 31.58 -69.47 24.23
C ASP A 742 32.76 -70.43 24.46
N LYS A 743 33.16 -71.22 23.46
CA LYS A 743 34.38 -72.05 23.50
C LYS A 743 35.65 -71.22 23.60
N LEU A 744 35.77 -70.16 22.79
CA LEU A 744 36.91 -69.24 22.85
C LEU A 744 36.97 -68.53 24.21
N LEU A 745 35.83 -68.06 24.72
CA LEU A 745 35.71 -67.48 26.06
C LEU A 745 36.04 -68.48 27.17
N ALA A 746 35.61 -69.73 27.03
CA ALA A 746 35.88 -70.80 27.98
C ALA A 746 37.36 -71.21 27.96
N GLN A 747 37.99 -71.34 26.79
CA GLN A 747 39.44 -71.59 26.66
C GLN A 747 40.24 -70.47 27.31
N TYR A 748 39.88 -69.21 27.06
CA TYR A 748 40.55 -68.06 27.68
C TYR A 748 40.40 -68.02 29.21
N LYS A 749 39.31 -68.58 29.76
CA LYS A 749 39.11 -68.74 31.20
C LYS A 749 39.84 -69.95 31.77
N GLN A 750 39.80 -71.10 31.08
CA GLN A 750 40.47 -72.33 31.51
C GLN A 750 42.00 -72.21 31.50
N ASP A 751 42.58 -71.51 30.53
CA ASP A 751 44.02 -71.26 30.48
C ASP A 751 44.49 -70.34 31.62
N LYS A 752 43.59 -69.53 32.21
CA LYS A 752 43.90 -68.78 33.44
C LYS A 752 43.90 -69.66 34.69
N ASP A 753 42.98 -70.61 34.80
CA ASP A 753 42.84 -71.43 36.02
C ASP A 753 43.80 -72.64 36.05
N TYR A 754 44.18 -73.19 34.88
CA TYR A 754 45.11 -74.34 34.80
C TYR A 754 46.55 -73.99 35.19
N ILE A 755 46.94 -72.71 35.12
CA ILE A 755 48.24 -72.21 35.60
C ILE A 755 48.27 -72.16 37.13
N VAL A 756 47.14 -72.03 37.81
CA VAL A 756 47.08 -71.84 39.27
C VAL A 756 47.06 -73.17 40.05
N ALA A 757 46.60 -74.28 39.45
CA ALA A 757 46.33 -75.51 40.20
C ALA A 757 47.49 -76.54 40.26
N ASN A 758 48.55 -76.42 39.45
CA ASN A 758 49.58 -77.46 39.31
C ASN A 758 50.87 -77.26 40.15
N LEU A 759 50.81 -76.43 41.19
CA LEU A 759 51.93 -76.20 42.11
C LEU A 759 51.46 -76.34 43.57
N LEU A 760 51.15 -77.55 44.07
CA LEU A 760 51.03 -77.83 45.54
C LEU A 760 50.79 -79.33 45.86
N GLU A 761 51.84 -80.16 45.83
CA GLU A 761 52.06 -81.44 46.59
C GLU A 761 53.43 -82.01 46.14
N ILE A 762 54.61 -81.86 46.76
CA ILE A 762 55.20 -81.92 48.14
C ILE A 762 55.45 -83.34 48.67
N SER A 763 56.73 -83.75 48.76
CA SER A 763 57.24 -84.85 49.61
C SER A 763 58.74 -84.69 49.96
N ASP A 764 59.22 -85.51 50.89
CA ASP A 764 60.22 -85.26 51.93
C ASP A 764 61.73 -85.10 51.58
N GLU A 765 62.05 -84.69 50.34
CA GLU A 765 63.30 -83.92 50.06
C GLU A 765 63.14 -82.43 50.48
N THR A 766 62.29 -82.25 51.49
CA THR A 766 61.53 -81.12 52.01
C THR A 766 62.34 -80.01 52.65
N LYS A 767 63.68 -80.03 52.71
CA LYS A 767 64.43 -78.85 53.17
C LYS A 767 65.12 -78.08 52.05
N SER A 768 65.73 -78.80 51.11
CA SER A 768 66.09 -78.19 49.83
C SER A 768 64.83 -77.90 49.04
N ALA A 769 63.84 -78.82 49.07
CA ALA A 769 62.53 -78.56 48.53
C ALA A 769 61.71 -77.58 49.38
N GLU A 770 61.89 -77.41 50.71
CA GLU A 770 61.26 -76.27 51.43
C GLU A 770 61.88 -74.97 50.98
N ILE A 771 63.20 -74.81 50.92
CA ILE A 771 63.79 -73.53 50.50
C ILE A 771 63.48 -73.26 49.03
N MET A 772 63.43 -74.31 48.21
CA MET A 772 63.03 -74.18 46.81
C MET A 772 61.54 -73.90 46.70
N ALA A 773 60.68 -74.53 47.51
CA ALA A 773 59.24 -74.26 47.60
C ALA A 773 58.95 -72.90 48.22
N GLU A 774 59.76 -72.42 49.15
CA GLU A 774 59.68 -71.10 49.76
C GLU A 774 60.20 -70.06 48.78
N ASN A 775 61.26 -70.33 48.01
CA ASN A 775 61.64 -69.49 46.88
C ASN A 775 60.57 -69.47 45.80
N VAL A 776 59.95 -70.61 45.51
CA VAL A 776 58.83 -70.72 44.57
C VAL A 776 57.65 -69.94 45.14
N HIS A 777 57.28 -70.11 46.41
CA HIS A 777 56.18 -69.41 47.07
C HIS A 777 56.44 -67.90 47.17
N LEU A 778 57.66 -67.48 47.47
CA LEU A 778 58.05 -66.07 47.44
C LEU A 778 58.03 -65.54 46.02
N LYS A 779 58.43 -66.32 45.00
CA LYS A 779 58.28 -65.94 43.59
C LYS A 779 56.82 -65.88 43.17
N GLU A 780 55.99 -66.82 43.61
CA GLU A 780 54.55 -66.87 43.40
C GLU A 780 53.91 -65.65 44.05
N MET A 781 54.26 -65.35 45.30
CA MET A 781 53.80 -64.18 46.03
C MET A 781 54.27 -62.88 45.38
N ILE A 782 55.52 -62.81 44.90
CA ILE A 782 56.02 -61.69 44.09
C ILE A 782 55.24 -61.59 42.79
N ASN A 783 54.90 -62.70 42.14
CA ASN A 783 54.11 -62.70 40.91
C ASN A 783 52.67 -62.28 41.18
N VAL A 784 52.04 -62.76 42.25
CA VAL A 784 50.71 -62.33 42.71
C VAL A 784 50.73 -60.84 43.05
N LEU A 785 51.73 -60.38 43.81
CA LEU A 785 51.90 -58.96 44.13
C LEU A 785 52.17 -58.12 42.87
N ARG A 786 52.92 -58.67 41.90
CA ARG A 786 53.16 -58.02 40.61
C ARG A 786 51.88 -57.94 39.79
N SER A 787 51.12 -59.02 39.68
CA SER A 787 49.83 -59.05 39.00
C SER A 787 48.80 -58.17 39.69
N GLN A 788 48.80 -58.09 41.03
CA GLN A 788 48.00 -57.13 41.77
C GLN A 788 48.45 -55.70 41.49
N ASN A 789 49.76 -55.42 41.48
CA ASN A 789 50.28 -54.10 41.12
C ASN A 789 49.91 -53.73 39.68
N GLU A 790 50.07 -54.63 38.72
CA GLU A 790 49.67 -54.45 37.32
C GLU A 790 48.16 -54.22 37.22
N TYR A 791 47.34 -55.00 37.94
CA TYR A 791 45.90 -54.81 38.01
C TYR A 791 45.53 -53.43 38.58
N TRP A 792 46.09 -53.06 39.72
CA TRP A 792 45.85 -51.74 40.33
C TRP A 792 46.39 -50.60 39.47
N GLN A 793 47.47 -50.81 38.74
CA GLN A 793 48.03 -49.83 37.81
C GLN A 793 47.10 -49.64 36.59
N ILE A 794 46.54 -50.72 36.05
CA ILE A 794 45.52 -50.69 34.99
C ILE A 794 44.25 -50.01 35.50
N GLU A 795 43.79 -50.33 36.71
CA GLU A 795 42.58 -49.72 37.28
C GLU A 795 42.78 -48.23 37.57
N VAL A 796 43.96 -47.84 38.07
CA VAL A 796 44.33 -46.43 38.25
C VAL A 796 44.38 -45.70 36.90
N GLU A 797 44.92 -46.33 35.85
CA GLU A 797 44.94 -45.72 34.52
C GLU A 797 43.54 -45.57 33.94
N LYS A 798 42.67 -46.57 34.11
CA LYS A 798 41.26 -46.51 33.72
C LYS A 798 40.50 -45.41 34.46
N ILE A 799 40.70 -45.26 35.77
CA ILE A 799 40.12 -44.17 36.56
C ILE A 799 40.69 -42.82 36.10
N ARG A 800 41.97 -42.75 35.72
CA ARG A 800 42.60 -41.53 35.19
C ARG A 800 42.00 -41.15 33.82
N GLU A 801 41.78 -42.11 32.93
CA GLU A 801 41.09 -41.91 31.65
C GLU A 801 39.67 -41.41 31.88
N GLN A 802 38.90 -42.08 32.75
CA GLN A 802 37.54 -41.65 33.11
C GLN A 802 37.49 -40.25 33.73
N ASN A 803 38.45 -39.90 34.60
CA ASN A 803 38.55 -38.55 35.14
C ASN A 803 38.89 -37.52 34.06
N THR A 804 39.73 -37.88 33.09
CA THR A 804 40.07 -37.00 31.96
C THR A 804 38.85 -36.77 31.06
N GLU A 805 38.09 -37.83 30.77
CA GLU A 805 36.82 -37.75 30.04
C GLU A 805 35.78 -36.90 30.80
N MET A 806 35.67 -37.07 32.12
CA MET A 806 34.79 -36.27 32.97
C MET A 806 35.18 -34.80 32.98
N ILE A 807 36.48 -34.48 33.01
CA ILE A 807 36.97 -33.10 32.91
C ILE A 807 36.56 -32.49 31.57
N HIS A 808 36.77 -33.19 30.45
CA HIS A 808 36.34 -32.72 29.13
C HIS A 808 34.82 -32.52 29.04
N PHE A 809 34.04 -33.43 29.61
CA PHE A 809 32.59 -33.27 29.68
C PHE A 809 32.16 -32.02 30.47
N LEU A 810 32.82 -31.74 31.60
CA LEU A 810 32.55 -30.53 32.38
C LEU A 810 32.95 -29.26 31.63
N GLU A 811 34.09 -29.26 30.92
CA GLU A 811 34.51 -28.17 30.05
C GLU A 811 33.50 -27.90 28.93
N ASP A 812 32.98 -28.96 28.30
CA ASP A 812 31.94 -28.86 27.26
C ASP A 812 30.65 -28.25 27.83
N VAL A 813 30.19 -28.70 29.02
CA VAL A 813 29.00 -28.15 29.69
C VAL A 813 29.18 -26.68 30.06
N GLU A 814 30.38 -26.29 30.54
CA GLU A 814 30.69 -24.88 30.82
C GLU A 814 30.67 -24.03 29.54
N SER A 815 31.24 -24.55 28.44
CA SER A 815 31.21 -23.87 27.15
C SER A 815 29.79 -23.72 26.60
N GLU A 816 28.94 -24.75 26.75
CA GLU A 816 27.53 -24.71 26.36
C GLU A 816 26.75 -23.70 27.20
N SER A 817 27.01 -23.64 28.52
CA SER A 817 26.41 -22.67 29.43
C SER A 817 26.79 -21.22 29.06
N GLN A 818 28.06 -20.97 28.75
CA GLN A 818 28.53 -19.67 28.27
C GLN A 818 27.87 -19.29 26.93
N MET A 819 27.75 -20.24 26.00
CA MET A 819 27.10 -20.02 24.71
C MET A 819 25.59 -19.75 24.87
N LYS A 820 24.90 -20.48 25.76
CA LYS A 820 23.50 -20.21 26.11
C LYS A 820 23.33 -18.82 26.72
N SER A 821 24.22 -18.40 27.62
CA SER A 821 24.21 -17.05 28.19
C SER A 821 24.42 -15.97 27.13
N LEU A 822 25.34 -16.19 26.17
CA LEU A 822 25.57 -15.28 25.05
C LEU A 822 24.34 -15.19 24.13
N LEU A 823 23.71 -16.33 23.82
CA LEU A 823 22.47 -16.40 23.04
C LEU A 823 21.36 -15.59 23.70
N VAL A 824 21.13 -15.77 25.01
CA VAL A 824 20.11 -15.00 25.75
C VAL A 824 20.43 -13.49 25.73
N ALA A 825 21.70 -13.10 25.82
CA ALA A 825 22.09 -11.70 25.72
C ALA A 825 21.84 -11.12 24.31
N LEU A 826 22.13 -11.91 23.26
CA LEU A 826 21.83 -11.54 21.87
C LEU A 826 20.33 -11.44 21.62
N GLU A 827 19.53 -12.39 22.09
CA GLU A 827 18.07 -12.38 21.99
C GLU A 827 17.48 -11.14 22.68
N ARG A 828 17.94 -10.81 23.90
CA ARG A 828 17.51 -9.58 24.60
C ARG A 828 17.87 -8.32 23.82
N ARG A 829 19.06 -8.24 23.22
CA ARG A 829 19.47 -7.10 22.39
C ARG A 829 18.67 -7.00 21.10
N PHE A 830 18.38 -8.13 20.45
CA PHE A 830 17.53 -8.18 19.25
C PHE A 830 16.10 -7.73 19.56
N LEU A 831 15.49 -8.25 20.63
CA LEU A 831 14.15 -7.85 21.07
C LEU A 831 14.11 -6.37 21.45
N LYS A 832 15.15 -5.85 22.13
CA LYS A 832 15.32 -4.42 22.42
C LYS A 832 15.37 -3.60 21.13
N ALA A 833 16.19 -4.00 20.15
CA ALA A 833 16.31 -3.29 18.87
C ALA A 833 15.01 -3.32 18.04
N LEU A 834 14.26 -4.44 18.07
CA LEU A 834 12.94 -4.54 17.44
C LEU A 834 11.92 -3.63 18.13
N SER A 835 11.93 -3.59 19.47
CA SER A 835 11.07 -2.69 20.27
C SER A 835 11.38 -1.22 19.97
N ASP A 836 12.66 -0.84 19.98
CA ASP A 836 13.10 0.53 19.67
C ASP A 836 12.73 0.93 18.23
N ARG A 837 12.86 0.00 17.27
CA ARG A 837 12.43 0.23 15.87
C ARG A 837 10.91 0.36 15.72
N ALA A 838 10.14 -0.44 16.45
CA ALA A 838 8.69 -0.33 16.47
C ALA A 838 8.23 1.02 17.04
N GLN A 839 8.83 1.45 18.17
CA GLN A 839 8.59 2.75 18.78
C GLN A 839 8.97 3.90 17.85
N PHE A 840 10.13 3.82 17.18
CA PHE A 840 10.53 4.81 16.17
C PHE A 840 9.53 4.89 15.01
N SER A 841 9.06 3.74 14.50
CA SER A 841 8.06 3.71 13.43
C SER A 841 6.71 4.31 13.87
N GLN A 842 6.28 4.06 15.10
CA GLN A 842 5.06 4.64 15.66
C GLN A 842 5.19 6.16 15.82
N ASN A 843 6.31 6.64 16.36
CA ASN A 843 6.61 8.07 16.51
C ASN A 843 6.71 8.78 15.15
N GLN A 844 7.29 8.13 14.14
CA GLN A 844 7.32 8.66 12.78
C GLN A 844 5.91 8.82 12.21
N LYS A 845 5.05 7.79 12.34
CA LYS A 845 3.64 7.86 11.89
C LYS A 845 2.88 8.99 12.58
N LEU A 846 3.05 9.17 13.89
CA LEU A 846 2.46 10.28 14.65
C LEU A 846 2.93 11.65 14.13
N THR A 847 4.23 11.78 13.86
CA THR A 847 4.82 13.02 13.32
C THR A 847 4.31 13.32 11.92
N ASP A 848 4.23 12.32 11.06
CA ASP A 848 3.70 12.46 9.70
C ASP A 848 2.22 12.88 9.72
N HIS A 849 1.44 12.33 10.66
CA HIS A 849 0.04 12.70 10.85
C HIS A 849 -0.12 14.14 11.36
N GLN A 850 0.74 14.58 12.28
CA GLN A 850 0.80 15.97 12.73
C GLN A 850 1.16 16.92 11.59
N PHE A 851 2.15 16.57 10.76
CA PHE A 851 2.53 17.36 9.59
C PHE A 851 1.39 17.47 8.57
N LEU A 852 0.70 16.37 8.29
CA LEU A 852 -0.47 16.35 7.40
C LEU A 852 -1.60 17.23 7.94
N ASN A 853 -1.87 17.19 9.26
CA ASN A 853 -2.86 18.05 9.90
C ASN A 853 -2.48 19.53 9.81
N GLN A 854 -1.21 19.88 10.02
CA GLN A 854 -0.73 21.26 9.83
C GLN A 854 -0.87 21.71 8.38
N GLN A 855 -0.53 20.86 7.42
CA GLN A 855 -0.70 21.17 5.99
C GLN A 855 -2.17 21.41 5.63
N ASN A 856 -3.08 20.60 6.15
CA ASN A 856 -4.53 20.75 5.98
C ASN A 856 -5.05 22.04 6.64
N GLU A 857 -4.57 22.39 7.83
CA GLU A 857 -4.82 23.67 8.50
C GLU A 857 -4.38 24.86 7.65
N PHE A 858 -3.15 24.84 7.11
CA PHE A 858 -2.64 25.89 6.22
C PHE A 858 -3.49 26.00 4.95
N ALA A 859 -3.90 24.88 4.36
CA ALA A 859 -4.78 24.87 3.19
C ALA A 859 -6.16 25.48 3.52
N ARG A 860 -6.74 25.17 4.69
CA ARG A 860 -8.00 25.77 5.17
C ARG A 860 -7.85 27.28 5.39
N LYS A 861 -6.80 27.72 6.10
CA LYS A 861 -6.50 29.14 6.33
C LYS A 861 -6.24 29.91 5.03
N LYS A 862 -5.56 29.29 4.06
CA LYS A 862 -5.37 29.87 2.72
C LYS A 862 -6.70 30.06 1.98
N ARG A 863 -7.61 29.09 2.05
CA ARG A 863 -8.96 29.18 1.47
C ARG A 863 -9.82 30.24 2.16
N SER A 864 -9.78 30.32 3.50
CA SER A 864 -10.52 31.36 4.24
C SER A 864 -10.01 32.76 3.91
N TRP A 865 -8.69 32.95 3.84
CA TRP A 865 -8.09 34.24 3.48
C TRP A 865 -8.41 34.65 2.04
N ALA A 866 -8.42 33.71 1.09
CA ALA A 866 -8.86 33.98 -0.28
C ALA A 866 -10.34 34.41 -0.34
N ASN A 867 -11.20 33.79 0.46
CA ASN A 867 -12.61 34.16 0.56
C ASN A 867 -12.81 35.54 1.20
N GLU A 868 -12.08 35.86 2.27
CA GLU A 868 -12.09 37.19 2.89
C GLU A 868 -11.59 38.27 1.92
N LYS A 869 -10.50 38.01 1.20
CA LYS A 869 -9.99 38.90 0.15
C LYS A 869 -11.04 39.13 -0.93
N LYS A 870 -11.77 38.09 -1.37
CA LYS A 870 -12.86 38.21 -2.34
C LYS A 870 -14.01 39.08 -1.81
N LYS A 871 -14.41 38.89 -0.54
CA LYS A 871 -15.43 39.72 0.14
C LYS A 871 -14.99 41.19 0.23
N LEU A 872 -13.73 41.44 0.59
CA LEU A 872 -13.19 42.81 0.67
C LEU A 872 -13.19 43.49 -0.69
N ILE A 873 -12.75 42.79 -1.75
CA ILE A 873 -12.80 43.32 -3.13
C ILE A 873 -14.24 43.61 -3.54
N GLN A 874 -15.19 42.74 -3.20
CA GLN A 874 -16.61 42.96 -3.49
C GLN A 874 -17.16 44.18 -2.75
N MET A 875 -16.80 44.37 -1.47
CA MET A 875 -17.16 45.54 -0.68
C MET A 875 -16.59 46.84 -1.27
N ILE A 876 -15.32 46.82 -1.71
CA ILE A 876 -14.68 47.95 -2.40
C ILE A 876 -15.43 48.28 -3.69
N ARG A 877 -15.80 47.28 -4.49
CA ARG A 877 -16.57 47.48 -5.73
C ARG A 877 -17.97 48.05 -5.47
N SER A 878 -18.67 47.57 -4.43
CA SER A 878 -19.96 48.15 -4.05
C SER A 878 -19.83 49.59 -3.58
N LEU A 879 -18.79 49.91 -2.80
CA LEU A 879 -18.51 51.29 -2.38
C LEU A 879 -18.17 52.18 -3.58
N GLN A 880 -17.35 51.71 -4.51
CA GLN A 880 -17.06 52.45 -5.75
C GLN A 880 -18.33 52.71 -6.57
N SER A 881 -19.23 51.72 -6.66
CA SER A 881 -20.52 51.89 -7.35
C SER A 881 -21.41 52.92 -6.63
N LEU A 882 -21.49 52.86 -5.30
CA LEU A 882 -22.25 53.84 -4.51
C LEU A 882 -21.67 55.25 -4.67
N PHE A 883 -20.35 55.40 -4.58
CA PHE A 883 -19.68 56.66 -4.82
C PHE A 883 -19.91 57.20 -6.23
N GLN A 884 -19.98 56.33 -7.24
CA GLN A 884 -20.27 56.73 -8.61
C GLN A 884 -21.71 57.23 -8.76
N ILE A 885 -22.69 56.51 -8.18
CA ILE A 885 -24.11 56.91 -8.16
C ILE A 885 -24.28 58.24 -7.43
N GLU A 886 -23.60 58.43 -6.30
CA GLU A 886 -23.69 59.66 -5.51
C GLU A 886 -23.08 60.85 -6.28
N ARG A 887 -21.97 60.63 -6.99
CA ARG A 887 -21.39 61.64 -7.90
C ARG A 887 -22.33 62.03 -9.03
N GLU A 888 -22.97 61.04 -9.67
CA GLU A 888 -23.95 61.28 -10.73
C GLU A 888 -25.19 62.02 -10.22
N LYS A 889 -25.63 61.71 -8.99
CA LYS A 889 -26.74 62.39 -8.32
C LYS A 889 -26.41 63.84 -7.99
N GLU A 890 -25.20 64.12 -7.49
CA GLU A 890 -24.73 65.49 -7.25
C GLU A 890 -24.63 66.28 -8.55
N GLU A 891 -24.13 65.68 -9.62
CA GLU A 891 -24.06 66.31 -10.95
C GLU A 891 -25.47 66.62 -11.48
N LEU A 892 -26.41 65.69 -11.34
CA LEU A 892 -27.80 65.89 -11.73
C LEU A 892 -28.48 67.00 -10.92
N ASP A 893 -28.24 67.05 -9.61
CA ASP A 893 -28.77 68.10 -8.72
C ASP A 893 -28.19 69.47 -9.07
N LEU A 894 -26.89 69.54 -9.41
CA LEU A 894 -26.25 70.77 -9.89
C LEU A 894 -26.87 71.24 -11.20
N GLN A 895 -27.06 70.33 -12.17
CA GLN A 895 -27.72 70.61 -13.44
C GLN A 895 -29.17 71.10 -13.23
N LEU A 896 -29.89 70.49 -12.28
CA LEU A 896 -31.26 70.88 -11.95
C LEU A 896 -31.32 72.29 -11.35
N ARG A 897 -30.41 72.62 -10.42
CA ARG A 897 -30.27 73.99 -9.87
C ARG A 897 -29.92 75.01 -10.96
N HIS A 898 -29.04 74.65 -11.90
CA HIS A 898 -28.72 75.52 -13.04
C HIS A 898 -29.93 75.71 -13.97
N ALA A 899 -30.70 74.66 -14.25
CA ALA A 899 -31.92 74.74 -15.03
C ALA A 899 -32.99 75.61 -14.34
N GLU A 900 -33.15 75.50 -13.02
CA GLU A 900 -34.05 76.35 -12.24
C GLU A 900 -33.61 77.82 -12.22
N ALA A 901 -32.31 78.09 -12.11
CA ALA A 901 -31.76 79.44 -12.20
C ALA A 901 -32.01 80.06 -13.59
N LEU A 902 -31.82 79.29 -14.66
CA LEU A 902 -32.17 79.67 -16.04
C LEU A 902 -33.68 79.91 -16.20
N ARG A 903 -34.52 79.08 -15.59
CA ARG A 903 -35.97 79.27 -15.61
C ARG A 903 -36.38 80.58 -14.94
N LYS A 904 -35.84 80.85 -13.74
CA LYS A 904 -36.09 82.10 -13.00
C LYS A 904 -35.60 83.33 -13.76
N SER A 905 -34.44 83.25 -14.41
CA SER A 905 -33.93 84.37 -15.21
C SER A 905 -34.79 84.63 -16.45
N TYR A 906 -35.30 83.56 -17.08
CA TYR A 906 -36.25 83.67 -18.19
C TYR A 906 -37.60 84.24 -17.76
N GLU A 907 -38.14 83.84 -16.61
CA GLU A 907 -39.35 84.42 -16.01
C GLU A 907 -39.17 85.92 -15.73
N LEU A 908 -38.04 86.32 -15.14
CA LEU A 908 -37.67 87.73 -14.94
C LEU A 908 -37.56 88.50 -16.27
N LEU A 909 -37.02 87.88 -17.31
CA LEU A 909 -36.91 88.50 -18.64
C LEU A 909 -38.30 88.72 -19.24
N GLN A 910 -39.19 87.74 -19.13
CA GLN A 910 -40.58 87.86 -19.59
C GLN A 910 -41.34 88.95 -18.82
N GLU A 911 -41.14 89.05 -17.51
CA GLU A 911 -41.74 90.10 -16.70
C GLU A 911 -41.19 91.48 -17.06
N ASN A 912 -39.89 91.58 -17.34
CA ASN A 912 -39.27 92.81 -17.81
C ASN A 912 -39.76 93.20 -19.21
N ASP A 913 -39.89 92.25 -20.13
CA ASP A 913 -40.48 92.47 -21.46
C ASP A 913 -41.94 92.95 -21.34
N TYR A 914 -42.74 92.35 -20.46
CA TYR A 914 -44.09 92.81 -20.16
C TYR A 914 -44.10 94.25 -19.64
N ASN A 915 -43.19 94.59 -18.72
CA ASN A 915 -43.03 95.94 -18.18
C ASN A 915 -42.57 96.94 -19.24
N VAL A 916 -41.64 96.57 -20.13
CA VAL A 916 -41.20 97.38 -21.26
C VAL A 916 -42.34 97.61 -22.24
N ILE A 917 -43.15 96.59 -22.56
CA ILE A 917 -44.35 96.74 -23.39
C ILE A 917 -45.35 97.70 -22.74
N LYS A 918 -45.55 97.60 -21.42
CA LYS A 918 -46.43 98.49 -20.64
C LYS A 918 -45.94 99.94 -20.65
N LEU A 919 -44.65 100.15 -20.42
CA LEU A 919 -43.99 101.47 -20.52
C LEU A 919 -44.08 102.05 -21.93
N ARG A 920 -43.90 101.22 -22.97
CA ARG A 920 -44.02 101.65 -24.36
C ARG A 920 -45.44 102.10 -24.69
N LYS A 921 -46.46 101.38 -24.18
CA LYS A 921 -47.87 101.78 -24.29
C LYS A 921 -48.18 103.06 -23.51
N SER A 922 -47.66 103.21 -22.29
CA SER A 922 -47.87 104.44 -21.51
C SER A 922 -47.19 105.65 -22.15
N LEU A 923 -45.99 105.47 -22.71
CA LEU A 923 -45.29 106.50 -23.47
C LEU A 923 -46.08 106.89 -24.72
N GLN A 924 -46.58 105.92 -25.50
CA GLN A 924 -47.45 106.19 -26.65
C GLN A 924 -48.71 106.96 -26.25
N ALA A 925 -49.36 106.57 -25.14
CA ALA A 925 -50.53 107.28 -24.61
C ALA A 925 -50.19 108.71 -24.17
N SER A 926 -49.05 108.91 -23.51
CA SER A 926 -48.54 110.23 -23.13
C SER A 926 -48.23 111.09 -24.36
N HIS A 927 -47.61 110.52 -25.39
CA HIS A 927 -47.31 111.21 -26.64
C HIS A 927 -48.61 111.64 -27.35
N LEU A 928 -49.62 110.77 -27.36
CA LEU A 928 -50.95 111.08 -27.91
C LEU A 928 -51.65 112.19 -27.10
N ASN A 929 -51.57 112.14 -25.77
CA ASN A 929 -52.11 113.19 -24.89
C ASN A 929 -51.40 114.53 -25.09
N MET A 930 -50.07 114.53 -25.24
CA MET A 930 -49.30 115.74 -25.53
C MET A 930 -49.65 116.32 -26.91
N LEU A 931 -49.81 115.47 -27.93
CA LEU A 931 -50.32 115.89 -29.24
C LEU A 931 -51.71 116.51 -29.14
N ASN A 932 -52.61 115.92 -28.35
CA ASN A 932 -53.93 116.49 -28.09
C ASN A 932 -53.87 117.82 -27.34
N ALA A 933 -53.03 117.94 -26.31
CA ALA A 933 -52.83 119.17 -25.56
C ALA A 933 -52.23 120.28 -26.44
N LYS A 934 -51.24 119.95 -27.28
CA LYS A 934 -50.68 120.87 -28.27
C LYS A 934 -51.75 121.36 -29.25
N LYS A 935 -52.61 120.44 -29.72
CA LYS A 935 -53.72 120.79 -30.61
C LYS A 935 -54.76 121.68 -29.92
N GLN A 936 -55.04 121.45 -28.64
CA GLN A 936 -55.89 122.35 -27.83
C GLN A 936 -55.25 123.72 -27.62
N LEU A 937 -53.93 123.77 -27.39
CA LEU A 937 -53.19 125.02 -27.24
C LEU A 937 -53.19 125.82 -28.55
N GLU A 938 -52.92 125.19 -29.70
CA GLU A 938 -53.04 125.84 -31.02
C GLU A 938 -54.48 126.34 -31.25
N ASN A 939 -55.49 125.60 -30.81
CA ASN A 939 -56.89 126.02 -30.91
C ASN A 939 -57.21 127.21 -29.98
N ALA A 940 -56.62 127.24 -28.78
CA ALA A 940 -56.75 128.35 -27.85
C ALA A 940 -55.99 129.60 -28.33
N GLU A 941 -54.79 129.44 -28.90
CA GLU A 941 -54.07 130.54 -29.56
C GLU A 941 -54.88 131.12 -30.71
N LEU A 942 -55.51 130.28 -31.54
CA LEU A 942 -56.43 130.74 -32.59
C LEU A 942 -57.63 131.49 -32.01
N GLN A 943 -58.21 131.04 -30.89
CA GLN A 943 -59.28 131.76 -30.20
C GLN A 943 -58.80 133.11 -29.64
N VAL A 944 -57.61 133.19 -29.06
CA VAL A 944 -57.02 134.46 -28.59
C VAL A 944 -56.76 135.40 -29.77
N TYR A 945 -56.25 134.89 -30.89
CA TYR A 945 -56.08 135.67 -32.12
C TYR A 945 -57.42 136.17 -32.68
N LEU A 946 -58.50 135.39 -32.55
CA LEU A 946 -59.86 135.79 -32.90
C LEU A 946 -60.46 136.81 -31.91
N PHE A 947 -60.09 136.76 -30.63
CA PHE A 947 -60.56 137.69 -29.60
C PHE A 947 -59.76 138.98 -29.50
N LEU A 948 -58.49 139.01 -29.94
CA LEU A 948 -57.66 140.21 -29.92
C LEU A 948 -58.31 141.42 -30.61
N PRO A 949 -58.94 141.29 -31.79
CA PRO A 949 -59.68 142.39 -32.42
C PRO A 949 -60.87 142.86 -31.57
N PHE A 950 -61.55 141.92 -30.89
CA PHE A 950 -62.67 142.24 -30.00
C PHE A 950 -62.22 142.99 -28.75
N ILE A 951 -61.13 142.55 -28.11
CA ILE A 951 -60.54 143.24 -26.95
C ILE A 951 -60.02 144.61 -27.36
N HIS A 952 -59.34 144.71 -28.50
CA HIS A 952 -58.86 145.99 -29.03
C HIS A 952 -60.03 146.94 -29.34
N SER A 953 -61.13 146.43 -29.90
CA SER A 953 -62.36 147.20 -30.13
C SER A 953 -63.03 147.62 -28.82
N PHE A 954 -63.08 146.74 -27.81
CA PHE A 954 -63.66 147.05 -26.51
C PHE A 954 -62.84 148.09 -25.75
N ILE A 955 -61.51 147.96 -25.70
CA ILE A 955 -60.61 148.95 -25.10
C ILE A 955 -60.74 150.29 -25.85
N HIS A 956 -60.77 150.27 -27.18
CA HIS A 956 -60.93 151.49 -27.97
C HIS A 956 -62.30 152.15 -27.72
N SER A 957 -63.37 151.37 -27.55
CA SER A 957 -64.70 151.90 -27.23
C SER A 957 -64.78 152.42 -25.79
N PHE A 958 -64.14 151.74 -24.83
CA PHE A 958 -64.09 152.17 -23.43
C PHE A 958 -63.30 153.48 -23.27
N ILE A 959 -62.14 153.61 -23.94
CA ILE A 959 -61.38 154.86 -23.98
C ILE A 959 -62.21 155.98 -24.62
N HIS A 960 -62.93 155.68 -25.71
CA HIS A 960 -63.74 156.69 -26.39
C HIS A 960 -64.95 157.15 -25.56
N SER A 961 -65.51 156.27 -24.73
CA SER A 961 -66.60 156.62 -23.81
C SER A 961 -66.13 157.31 -22.53
N PHE A 962 -64.85 157.17 -22.15
CA PHE A 962 -64.28 157.86 -20.98
C PHE A 962 -63.78 159.28 -21.33
N ILE A 963 -63.47 159.53 -22.61
CA ILE A 963 -63.08 160.85 -23.12
C ILE A 963 -64.32 161.74 -23.39
N HIS A 964 -65.51 161.14 -23.52
CA HIS A 964 -66.78 161.86 -23.68
C HIS A 964 -67.43 162.15 -22.33
#